data_AF-A0A966NDU5-F1
#
_entry.id   AF-A0A966NDU5-F1
#
_cell.length_a   1.000
_cell.length_b   1.000
_cell.length_c   1.000
_cell.angle_alpha   90.00
_cell.angle_beta   90.00
_cell.angle_gamma   90.00
#
_symmetry.space_group_name_H-M   'P 1'
#
loop_
_entity.id
_entity.type
_entity.pdbx_description
1 polymer ?
#
loop_
_entity_poly.entity_id
_entity_poly.type
_entity_poly.pdbx_seq_one_letter_code
_entity_poly.pdbx_strand_id
1 'polypeptide(L)'
;DVFLGFDKRPYTRATTAQKCIRAGGKHNDLDNVGYTARHHTFFEMLGNFSFGDYFKRDAISYAWELLTTVYKLPADKLWVTVYAEDDEAYDIWAKKIGVPKERIVRIGDNKGARYASDNFWMMGDTGPCGPCTEIFYDHGPEIAGGPPGSPDEDGDRFIEIWNNVFMQFNRDEAGEMHPLPKPSVDTGMGLERIAAVLQNVHSNYEIDLFTHLLQAAKDAVDRAGANGCDLSSPSLKVIADHIRACSFIVVDGVIPGNAGRGYVLRRIARRAIRHGYKLGARQAFFHQLVPALVAEMGDAYPELRQAQERVMDVLKQEEERFFQTIANGMEILESALQNNQTVLDGETAFRLHDTFGFPLDLTADVCRERGVRVDSAGFEAAMQRQRDQARAAGKFKMAQGLDYRGEPTKFLGYEQVLIEDARVTALYRDGSPVDSIRAGESAVVVLDRTPFYAESGGQVGDRGELRTEQSQFIVADTFKIQADVFGHQGELQEGELRIGDVVVARVDTHLRAKTMRNHSATHLLHKALREVLGDHVQQKGSLVDADKTRFDFTHTAPLTKAEIARIEQMVNHEILTNTATAANVMALEDAQKTGAMMLFGEKYGERVRVLEIGSSKELCGGTHVKRTGDIGSFKITSEGGVAAGIRRVEAVTGTNVMD
;
A
#
# COMPACT_ATOMS: atom_id res chain seq x y z
N ASP A 1 -3.19 -4.81 18.76
CA ASP A 1 -3.65 -4.00 19.90
C ASP A 1 -4.47 -4.76 20.93
N VAL A 2 -5.60 -5.39 20.56
CA VAL A 2 -6.44 -6.13 21.54
C VAL A 2 -5.66 -7.25 22.25
N PHE A 3 -4.93 -8.10 21.52
CA PHE A 3 -4.09 -9.16 22.12
C PHE A 3 -2.96 -8.63 23.01
N LEU A 4 -2.47 -7.42 22.73
CA LEU A 4 -1.43 -6.75 23.52
C LEU A 4 -2.00 -5.99 24.73
N GLY A 5 -3.33 -5.89 24.84
CA GLY A 5 -4.02 -5.15 25.91
C GLY A 5 -4.03 -3.63 25.74
N PHE A 6 -3.55 -3.10 24.61
CA PHE A 6 -3.56 -1.66 24.31
C PHE A 6 -4.95 -1.14 23.97
N ASP A 7 -5.81 -2.01 23.44
CA ASP A 7 -7.20 -1.69 23.08
C ASP A 7 -8.16 -2.66 23.79
N LYS A 8 -9.29 -2.14 24.27
CA LYS A 8 -10.32 -2.92 24.98
C LYS A 8 -11.62 -2.87 24.19
N ARG A 9 -12.13 -4.03 23.83
CA ARG A 9 -13.41 -4.20 23.14
C ARG A 9 -14.51 -4.57 24.13
N PRO A 10 -15.79 -4.25 23.83
CA PRO A 10 -16.94 -4.63 24.67
C PRO A 10 -17.24 -6.14 24.65
N TYR A 11 -16.46 -6.94 23.92
CA TYR A 11 -16.57 -8.39 23.81
C TYR A 11 -15.23 -9.05 24.10
N THR A 12 -15.27 -10.27 24.64
CA THR A 12 -14.09 -11.11 24.93
C THR A 12 -13.94 -12.31 24.00
N ARG A 13 -14.93 -12.52 23.13
CA ARG A 13 -14.97 -13.56 22.10
C ARG A 13 -15.43 -12.98 20.78
N ALA A 14 -14.93 -13.52 19.67
CA ALA A 14 -15.40 -13.16 18.34
C ALA A 14 -15.39 -14.38 17.41
N THR A 15 -16.17 -14.34 16.34
CA THR A 15 -16.06 -15.27 15.20
C THR A 15 -16.14 -14.47 13.90
N THR A 16 -15.47 -14.92 12.85
CA THR A 16 -15.55 -14.29 11.52
C THR A 16 -15.33 -15.29 10.39
N ALA A 17 -15.82 -14.91 9.20
CA ALA A 17 -15.35 -15.42 7.92
C ALA A 17 -14.54 -14.29 7.26
N GLN A 18 -13.24 -14.28 7.50
CA GLN A 18 -12.38 -13.18 7.08
C GLN A 18 -11.87 -13.41 5.66
N LYS A 19 -12.17 -12.47 4.77
CA LYS A 19 -11.53 -12.38 3.44
C LYS A 19 -10.03 -12.15 3.62
N CYS A 20 -9.20 -13.08 3.14
CA CYS A 20 -7.74 -13.06 3.26
C CYS A 20 -7.07 -13.09 1.89
N ILE A 21 -5.94 -12.38 1.76
CA ILE A 21 -5.13 -12.37 0.54
C ILE A 21 -3.68 -12.73 0.86
N ARG A 22 -3.13 -13.69 0.11
CA ARG A 22 -1.73 -14.15 0.20
C ARG A 22 -1.06 -14.08 -1.17
N ALA A 23 -0.50 -12.92 -1.49
CA ALA A 23 0.11 -12.64 -2.79
C ALA A 23 1.47 -11.90 -2.68
N GLY A 24 2.16 -12.02 -1.53
CA GLY A 24 3.48 -11.44 -1.27
C GLY A 24 3.95 -11.58 0.19
N GLY A 25 5.21 -11.26 0.47
CA GLY A 25 5.80 -11.30 1.82
C GLY A 25 6.11 -12.72 2.33
N LYS A 26 6.06 -12.92 3.66
CA LYS A 26 6.35 -14.19 4.36
C LYS A 26 5.42 -15.34 3.94
N HIS A 27 4.16 -15.05 3.64
CA HIS A 27 3.15 -16.02 3.24
C HIS A 27 2.69 -15.71 1.80
N ASN A 28 3.44 -16.23 0.82
CA ASN A 28 3.18 -16.02 -0.60
C ASN A 28 2.79 -17.33 -1.29
N ASP A 29 1.49 -17.48 -1.53
CA ASP A 29 0.94 -18.67 -2.20
C ASP A 29 0.78 -18.48 -3.71
N LEU A 30 1.07 -17.27 -4.23
CA LEU A 30 0.81 -16.88 -5.62
C LEU A 30 1.31 -17.93 -6.62
N ASP A 31 2.50 -18.47 -6.39
CA ASP A 31 3.17 -19.39 -7.28
C ASP A 31 2.59 -20.82 -7.24
N ASN A 32 1.94 -21.19 -6.14
CA ASN A 32 1.32 -22.50 -5.94
C ASN A 32 -0.10 -22.57 -6.52
N VAL A 33 -0.75 -21.41 -6.70
CA VAL A 33 -2.11 -21.30 -7.25
C VAL A 33 -2.15 -21.89 -8.66
N GLY A 34 -3.11 -22.78 -8.87
CA GLY A 34 -3.35 -23.50 -10.12
C GLY A 34 -2.53 -24.79 -10.30
N TYR A 35 -1.48 -24.98 -9.51
CA TYR A 35 -0.59 -26.15 -9.61
C TYR A 35 -0.74 -27.13 -8.45
N THR A 36 -1.25 -26.68 -7.32
CA THR A 36 -1.54 -27.52 -6.15
C THR A 36 -3.05 -27.62 -5.92
N ALA A 37 -3.51 -28.61 -5.17
CA ALA A 37 -4.94 -28.85 -4.93
C ALA A 37 -5.61 -27.79 -4.01
N ARG A 38 -4.84 -27.00 -3.26
CA ARG A 38 -5.30 -26.34 -2.02
C ARG A 38 -4.91 -24.87 -1.83
N HIS A 39 -4.11 -24.28 -2.72
CA HIS A 39 -3.59 -22.93 -2.55
C HIS A 39 -4.37 -21.89 -3.37
N HIS A 40 -4.56 -20.73 -2.75
CA HIS A 40 -5.33 -19.62 -3.29
C HIS A 40 -4.63 -18.29 -3.03
N THR A 41 -4.79 -17.32 -3.93
CA THR A 41 -4.40 -15.93 -3.60
C THR A 41 -5.41 -15.28 -2.69
N PHE A 42 -6.68 -15.65 -2.82
CA PHE A 42 -7.80 -15.18 -2.03
C PHE A 42 -8.56 -16.37 -1.46
N PHE A 43 -8.78 -16.36 -0.15
CA PHE A 43 -9.56 -17.38 0.52
C PHE A 43 -10.27 -16.80 1.73
N GLU A 44 -11.28 -17.50 2.21
CA GLU A 44 -12.02 -17.12 3.41
C GLU A 44 -11.49 -17.90 4.61
N MET A 45 -10.94 -17.18 5.58
CA MET A 45 -10.47 -17.75 6.83
C MET A 45 -11.60 -17.67 7.86
N LEU A 46 -12.24 -18.81 8.11
CA LEU A 46 -13.16 -18.98 9.23
C LEU A 46 -12.34 -19.03 10.53
N GLY A 47 -12.75 -18.28 11.54
CA GLY A 47 -12.00 -18.22 12.79
C GLY A 47 -12.85 -17.81 13.97
N ASN A 48 -12.47 -18.31 15.15
CA ASN A 48 -12.96 -17.86 16.45
C ASN A 48 -11.81 -17.36 17.31
N PHE A 49 -12.06 -16.29 18.05
CA PHE A 49 -11.04 -15.57 18.80
C PHE A 49 -11.43 -15.50 20.26
N SER A 50 -10.45 -15.74 21.14
CA SER A 50 -10.56 -15.53 22.58
C SER A 50 -9.57 -14.46 23.00
N PHE A 51 -10.07 -13.39 23.62
CA PHE A 51 -9.25 -12.31 24.17
C PHE A 51 -9.08 -12.49 25.69
N GLY A 52 -8.59 -13.67 26.10
CA GLY A 52 -8.40 -14.04 27.50
C GLY A 52 -9.64 -14.57 28.22
N ASP A 53 -10.57 -15.17 27.48
CA ASP A 53 -11.80 -15.78 28.01
C ASP A 53 -11.68 -17.30 28.18
N TYR A 54 -11.25 -17.99 27.12
CA TYR A 54 -10.87 -19.40 27.11
C TYR A 54 -9.52 -19.61 26.42
N PHE A 55 -8.94 -20.80 26.58
CA PHE A 55 -7.62 -21.15 26.01
C PHE A 55 -7.63 -22.57 25.41
N LYS A 56 -6.50 -23.30 25.47
CA LYS A 56 -6.28 -24.56 24.73
C LYS A 56 -7.39 -25.59 24.92
N ARG A 57 -7.77 -25.86 26.17
CA ARG A 57 -8.75 -26.92 26.51
C ARG A 57 -10.07 -26.74 25.78
N ASP A 58 -10.60 -25.53 25.77
CA ASP A 58 -11.91 -25.26 25.18
C ASP A 58 -11.78 -25.07 23.66
N ALA A 59 -10.73 -24.37 23.19
CA ALA A 59 -10.47 -24.21 21.75
C ALA A 59 -10.38 -25.56 21.02
N ILE A 60 -9.59 -26.50 21.55
CA ILE A 60 -9.44 -27.85 21.00
C ILE A 60 -10.78 -28.62 21.04
N SER A 61 -11.55 -28.45 22.13
CA SER A 61 -12.84 -29.14 22.27
C SER A 61 -13.86 -28.62 21.26
N TYR A 62 -13.94 -27.29 21.07
CA TYR A 62 -14.83 -26.67 20.10
C TYR A 62 -14.47 -27.03 18.67
N ALA A 63 -13.18 -27.02 18.31
CA ALA A 63 -12.72 -27.43 16.99
C ALA A 63 -13.12 -28.89 16.70
N TRP A 64 -12.88 -29.80 17.66
CA TRP A 64 -13.23 -31.21 17.49
C TRP A 64 -14.74 -31.45 17.42
N GLU A 65 -15.53 -30.79 18.27
CA GLU A 65 -16.98 -30.88 18.28
C GLU A 65 -17.57 -30.39 16.95
N LEU A 66 -17.11 -29.25 16.45
CA LEU A 66 -17.54 -28.70 15.16
C LEU A 66 -17.26 -29.69 14.03
N LEU A 67 -16.04 -30.22 13.93
CA LEU A 67 -15.67 -31.13 12.85
C LEU A 67 -16.39 -32.49 12.94
N THR A 68 -16.44 -33.11 14.12
CA THR A 68 -16.92 -34.51 14.24
C THR A 68 -18.40 -34.64 14.59
N THR A 69 -18.99 -33.65 15.26
CA THR A 69 -20.40 -33.71 15.69
C THR A 69 -21.31 -32.88 14.79
N VAL A 70 -20.90 -31.64 14.48
CA VAL A 70 -21.73 -30.72 13.67
C VAL A 70 -21.57 -31.03 12.18
N TYR A 71 -20.33 -31.04 11.68
CA TYR A 71 -19.99 -31.38 10.30
C TYR A 71 -19.93 -32.88 10.04
N LYS A 72 -19.92 -33.69 11.11
CA LYS A 72 -19.98 -35.16 11.05
C LYS A 72 -18.84 -35.79 10.24
N LEU A 73 -17.66 -35.16 10.26
CA LEU A 73 -16.48 -35.75 9.68
C LEU A 73 -16.10 -37.03 10.42
N PRO A 74 -15.68 -38.10 9.72
CA PRO A 74 -15.21 -39.32 10.38
C PRO A 74 -13.97 -39.02 11.22
N ALA A 75 -14.08 -39.21 12.53
CA ALA A 75 -12.97 -38.98 13.46
C ALA A 75 -11.73 -39.83 13.12
N ASP A 76 -11.94 -41.00 12.49
CA ASP A 76 -10.88 -41.88 12.06
C ASP A 76 -10.12 -41.39 10.81
N LYS A 77 -10.58 -40.32 10.16
CA LYS A 77 -9.87 -39.62 9.09
C LYS A 77 -9.08 -38.41 9.58
N LEU A 78 -9.20 -38.03 10.86
CA LEU A 78 -8.56 -36.84 11.41
C LEU A 78 -7.23 -37.18 12.10
N TRP A 79 -6.25 -36.33 11.81
CA TRP A 79 -4.91 -36.33 12.42
C TRP A 79 -4.67 -34.97 13.06
N VAL A 80 -3.84 -34.92 14.09
CA VAL A 80 -3.51 -33.66 14.76
C VAL A 80 -2.00 -33.53 14.94
N THR A 81 -1.52 -32.30 14.80
CA THR A 81 -0.13 -31.94 15.10
C THR A 81 -0.10 -31.02 16.31
N VAL A 82 0.96 -31.09 17.11
CA VAL A 82 1.21 -30.18 18.23
C VAL A 82 2.67 -29.76 18.22
N TYR A 83 2.95 -28.55 18.73
CA TYR A 83 4.32 -28.13 18.95
C TYR A 83 5.05 -29.10 19.87
N ALA A 84 6.30 -29.45 19.55
CA ALA A 84 7.03 -30.52 20.25
C ALA A 84 7.12 -30.32 21.76
N GLU A 85 7.15 -29.07 22.23
CA GLU A 85 7.22 -28.70 23.64
C GLU A 85 5.87 -28.33 24.28
N ASP A 86 4.75 -28.43 23.54
CA ASP A 86 3.40 -28.15 24.06
C ASP A 86 2.72 -29.43 24.60
N ASP A 87 3.17 -29.86 25.77
CA ASP A 87 2.60 -31.04 26.46
C ASP A 87 1.14 -30.86 26.86
N GLU A 88 0.71 -29.62 27.10
CA GLU A 88 -0.68 -29.32 27.46
C GLU A 88 -1.63 -29.63 26.29
N ALA A 89 -1.31 -29.16 25.08
CA ALA A 89 -2.09 -29.46 23.88
C ALA A 89 -2.10 -30.97 23.58
N TYR A 90 -0.94 -31.62 23.68
CA TYR A 90 -0.82 -33.07 23.49
C TYR A 90 -1.74 -33.84 24.45
N ASP A 91 -1.71 -33.50 25.74
CA ASP A 91 -2.50 -34.18 26.77
C ASP A 91 -4.01 -33.96 26.57
N ILE A 92 -4.42 -32.77 26.12
CA ILE A 92 -5.82 -32.51 25.78
C ILE A 92 -6.26 -33.44 24.64
N TRP A 93 -5.50 -33.55 23.56
CA TRP A 93 -5.81 -34.45 22.45
C TRP A 93 -5.85 -35.92 22.87
N ALA A 94 -4.80 -36.38 23.56
CA ALA A 94 -4.65 -37.79 23.91
C ALA A 94 -5.62 -38.27 25.00
N LYS A 95 -5.87 -37.45 26.02
CA LYS A 95 -6.60 -37.86 27.23
C LYS A 95 -8.04 -37.35 27.27
N LYS A 96 -8.29 -36.11 26.83
CA LYS A 96 -9.62 -35.48 26.88
C LYS A 96 -10.43 -35.77 25.63
N ILE A 97 -9.85 -35.54 24.45
CA ILE A 97 -10.51 -35.80 23.17
C ILE A 97 -10.47 -37.29 22.82
N GLY A 98 -9.35 -37.95 23.10
CA GLY A 98 -9.17 -39.39 22.86
C GLY A 98 -8.68 -39.71 21.45
N VAL A 99 -7.95 -38.79 20.80
CA VAL A 99 -7.30 -39.09 19.52
C VAL A 99 -6.22 -40.16 19.73
N PRO A 100 -6.16 -41.22 18.90
CA PRO A 100 -5.10 -42.24 19.01
C PRO A 100 -3.71 -41.62 18.93
N LYS A 101 -2.78 -42.07 19.78
CA LYS A 101 -1.45 -41.46 19.95
C LYS A 101 -0.64 -41.43 18.66
N GLU A 102 -0.80 -42.45 17.82
CA GLU A 102 -0.17 -42.57 16.51
C GLU A 102 -0.62 -41.50 15.50
N ARG A 103 -1.71 -40.77 15.80
CA ARG A 103 -2.23 -39.65 15.01
C ARG A 103 -2.07 -38.29 15.67
N ILE A 104 -1.34 -38.24 16.79
CA ILE A 104 -0.94 -37.01 17.47
C ILE A 104 0.55 -36.82 17.21
N VAL A 105 0.88 -36.08 16.16
CA VAL A 105 2.27 -35.86 15.73
C VAL A 105 2.84 -34.65 16.47
N ARG A 106 4.10 -34.76 16.92
CA ARG A 106 4.84 -33.64 17.51
C ARG A 106 5.78 -33.04 16.48
N ILE A 107 5.62 -31.75 16.18
CA ILE A 107 6.48 -31.02 15.23
C ILE A 107 7.39 -30.08 16.02
N GLY A 108 8.70 -30.29 15.88
CA GLY A 108 9.72 -29.45 16.48
C GLY A 108 10.09 -28.25 15.62
N ASP A 109 11.16 -27.56 16.00
CA ASP A 109 11.77 -26.52 15.18
C ASP A 109 12.40 -27.17 13.94
N ASN A 110 11.75 -27.02 12.77
CA ASN A 110 12.11 -27.68 11.51
C ASN A 110 12.61 -26.70 10.43
N LYS A 111 12.70 -25.40 10.74
CA LYS A 111 13.13 -24.34 9.81
C LYS A 111 14.45 -23.67 10.23
N GLY A 112 15.29 -24.40 10.97
CA GLY A 112 16.68 -24.02 11.27
C GLY A 112 16.87 -22.95 12.35
N ALA A 113 15.81 -22.54 13.05
CA ALA A 113 15.88 -21.59 14.16
C ALA A 113 14.87 -21.93 15.26
N ARG A 114 15.14 -21.47 16.49
CA ARG A 114 14.22 -21.61 17.62
C ARG A 114 12.86 -20.98 17.28
N TYR A 115 11.77 -21.68 17.56
CA TYR A 115 10.40 -21.26 17.24
C TYR A 115 10.11 -21.14 15.73
N ALA A 116 11.00 -21.66 14.89
CA ALA A 116 10.77 -21.79 13.46
C ALA A 116 10.24 -23.20 13.19
N SER A 117 8.94 -23.36 13.40
CA SER A 117 8.19 -24.62 13.29
C SER A 117 6.89 -24.38 12.54
N ASP A 118 6.30 -25.42 11.94
CA ASP A 118 4.92 -25.36 11.44
C ASP A 118 3.92 -25.21 12.60
N ASN A 119 4.20 -25.80 13.76
CA ASN A 119 3.36 -25.67 14.95
C ASN A 119 3.74 -24.50 15.88
N PHE A 120 4.42 -23.47 15.39
CA PHE A 120 4.66 -22.24 16.14
C PHE A 120 4.33 -21.01 15.29
N TRP A 121 3.28 -20.30 15.68
CA TRP A 121 2.76 -19.18 14.90
C TRP A 121 3.28 -17.84 15.41
N MET A 122 3.58 -16.93 14.47
CA MET A 122 4.05 -15.58 14.74
C MET A 122 3.42 -14.60 13.75
N MET A 123 2.93 -13.45 14.24
CA MET A 123 2.35 -12.39 13.41
C MET A 123 3.33 -11.84 12.36
N GLY A 124 4.60 -11.73 12.71
CA GLY A 124 5.68 -11.20 11.86
C GLY A 124 7.04 -11.43 12.51
N ASP A 125 8.00 -10.56 12.23
CA ASP A 125 9.30 -10.56 12.92
C ASP A 125 9.16 -10.11 14.38
N THR A 126 8.13 -9.29 14.67
CA THR A 126 7.70 -8.85 15.99
C THR A 126 6.19 -9.06 16.16
N GLY A 127 5.70 -9.03 17.40
CA GLY A 127 4.27 -9.10 17.74
C GLY A 127 3.83 -10.38 18.45
N PRO A 128 2.52 -10.55 18.68
CA PRO A 128 1.95 -11.73 19.34
C PRO A 128 2.32 -13.04 18.65
N CYS A 129 2.62 -14.06 19.45
CA CYS A 129 3.02 -15.38 19.00
C CYS A 129 2.76 -16.47 20.04
N GLY A 130 2.86 -17.74 19.61
CA GLY A 130 2.73 -18.89 20.49
C GLY A 130 2.68 -20.22 19.73
N PRO A 131 2.71 -21.35 20.48
CA PRO A 131 2.52 -22.67 19.89
C PRO A 131 1.11 -22.80 19.29
N CYS A 132 0.96 -23.70 18.33
CA CYS A 132 -0.34 -24.04 17.79
C CYS A 132 -0.50 -25.55 17.63
N THR A 133 -1.74 -25.96 17.40
CA THR A 133 -2.09 -27.33 17.04
C THR A 133 -2.98 -27.30 15.81
N GLU A 134 -2.67 -28.15 14.83
CA GLU A 134 -3.38 -28.21 13.57
C GLU A 134 -4.11 -29.54 13.44
N ILE A 135 -5.21 -29.53 12.68
CA ILE A 135 -6.03 -30.70 12.39
C ILE A 135 -5.96 -30.94 10.88
N PHE A 136 -5.59 -32.16 10.51
CA PHE A 136 -5.46 -32.64 9.14
C PHE A 136 -6.55 -33.65 8.81
N TYR A 137 -7.03 -33.62 7.58
CA TYR A 137 -7.93 -34.63 7.01
C TYR A 137 -7.15 -35.57 6.08
N ASP A 138 -7.29 -36.88 6.28
CA ASP A 138 -6.71 -37.93 5.43
C ASP A 138 -7.68 -38.31 4.29
N HIS A 139 -7.39 -37.83 3.08
CA HIS A 139 -8.19 -38.15 1.90
C HIS A 139 -8.17 -39.65 1.56
N GLY A 140 -7.10 -40.38 1.90
CA GLY A 140 -6.97 -41.81 1.66
C GLY A 140 -5.68 -42.19 0.94
N PRO A 141 -5.27 -43.48 1.01
CA PRO A 141 -4.01 -43.97 0.45
C PRO A 141 -3.89 -43.90 -1.08
N GLU A 142 -5.00 -43.67 -1.79
CA GLU A 142 -5.05 -43.44 -3.23
C GLU A 142 -4.47 -42.09 -3.64
N ILE A 143 -4.42 -41.13 -2.71
CA ILE A 143 -3.77 -39.84 -2.90
C ILE A 143 -2.32 -39.93 -2.42
N ALA A 144 -1.39 -39.38 -3.21
CA ALA A 144 0.02 -39.35 -2.84
C ALA A 144 0.28 -38.37 -1.67
N GLY A 145 1.11 -38.80 -0.72
CA GLY A 145 1.52 -38.01 0.43
C GLY A 145 1.53 -38.82 1.72
N GLY A 146 2.37 -38.40 2.66
CA GLY A 146 2.48 -38.99 3.99
C GLY A 146 1.82 -38.13 5.07
N PRO A 147 1.65 -38.69 6.28
CA PRO A 147 1.10 -37.94 7.42
C PRO A 147 1.98 -36.73 7.75
N PRO A 148 1.43 -35.69 8.43
CA PRO A 148 2.22 -34.53 8.80
C PRO A 148 3.47 -34.93 9.60
N GLY A 149 4.59 -34.26 9.37
CA GLY A 149 5.91 -34.55 9.95
C GLY A 149 6.69 -35.69 9.29
N SER A 150 6.16 -36.34 8.25
CA SER A 150 6.89 -37.37 7.50
C SER A 150 7.70 -36.77 6.34
N PRO A 151 8.69 -37.50 5.79
CA PRO A 151 9.47 -37.01 4.63
C PRO A 151 8.64 -36.71 3.38
N ASP A 152 7.42 -37.24 3.30
CA ASP A 152 6.45 -37.10 2.22
C ASP A 152 5.22 -36.25 2.61
N GLU A 153 5.33 -35.43 3.67
CA GLU A 153 4.24 -34.57 4.19
C GLU A 153 3.73 -33.52 3.19
N ASP A 154 4.55 -33.12 2.21
CA ASP A 154 4.20 -32.10 1.22
C ASP A 154 3.13 -32.56 0.20
N GLY A 155 2.82 -33.86 0.16
CA GLY A 155 1.81 -34.42 -0.72
C GLY A 155 0.38 -33.90 -0.45
N ASP A 156 -0.58 -34.35 -1.26
CA ASP A 156 -1.96 -33.86 -1.18
C ASP A 156 -2.89 -34.79 -0.37
N ARG A 157 -2.38 -35.87 0.22
CA ARG A 157 -3.20 -36.82 0.99
C ARG A 157 -3.71 -36.25 2.31
N PHE A 158 -2.84 -35.56 3.05
CA PHE A 158 -3.14 -34.98 4.36
C PHE A 158 -3.26 -33.48 4.22
N ILE A 159 -4.48 -32.95 4.32
CA ILE A 159 -4.74 -31.53 4.16
C ILE A 159 -5.06 -30.91 5.52
N GLU A 160 -4.31 -29.87 5.89
CA GLU A 160 -4.60 -29.05 7.06
C GLU A 160 -5.94 -28.31 6.85
N ILE A 161 -6.91 -28.59 7.71
CA ILE A 161 -8.26 -28.01 7.66
C ILE A 161 -8.56 -27.06 8.80
N TRP A 162 -7.75 -27.06 9.86
CA TRP A 162 -7.93 -26.16 11.01
C TRP A 162 -6.60 -25.94 11.73
N ASN A 163 -6.34 -24.70 12.14
CA ASN A 163 -5.21 -24.32 13.00
C ASN A 163 -5.72 -23.61 14.26
N ASN A 164 -5.31 -24.07 15.44
CA ASN A 164 -5.58 -23.44 16.73
C ASN A 164 -4.30 -22.83 17.28
N VAL A 165 -4.15 -21.51 17.19
CA VAL A 165 -3.00 -20.76 17.70
C VAL A 165 -3.25 -20.32 19.13
N PHE A 166 -2.29 -20.62 20.00
CA PHE A 166 -2.32 -20.31 21.43
C PHE A 166 -1.35 -19.17 21.73
N MET A 167 -1.76 -17.95 21.36
CA MET A 167 -0.94 -16.77 21.62
C MET A 167 -0.76 -16.57 23.12
N GLN A 168 0.50 -16.57 23.54
CA GLN A 168 0.87 -16.40 24.95
C GLN A 168 2.13 -15.54 25.12
N PHE A 169 2.80 -15.19 24.03
CA PHE A 169 3.97 -14.32 24.02
C PHE A 169 3.81 -13.16 23.03
N ASN A 170 4.62 -12.13 23.20
CA ASN A 170 4.86 -11.05 22.27
C ASN A 170 6.37 -10.96 22.02
N ARG A 171 6.78 -11.12 20.77
CA ARG A 171 8.17 -11.02 20.35
C ARG A 171 8.54 -9.56 20.07
N ASP A 172 9.60 -9.07 20.69
CA ASP A 172 10.12 -7.72 20.42
C ASP A 172 11.18 -7.69 19.29
N GLU A 173 11.69 -6.50 18.97
CA GLU A 173 12.70 -6.29 17.93
C GLU A 173 14.05 -6.98 18.23
N ALA A 174 14.37 -7.23 19.51
CA ALA A 174 15.55 -7.99 19.91
C ALA A 174 15.33 -9.51 19.81
N GLY A 175 14.09 -9.93 19.54
CA GLY A 175 13.68 -11.34 19.48
C GLY A 175 13.37 -11.95 20.85
N GLU A 176 13.28 -11.14 21.90
CA GLU A 176 12.89 -11.60 23.24
C GLU A 176 11.38 -11.84 23.31
N MET A 177 10.98 -12.89 24.04
CA MET A 177 9.58 -13.32 24.18
C MET A 177 9.01 -12.81 25.50
N HIS A 178 8.11 -11.83 25.43
CA HIS A 178 7.42 -11.26 26.60
C HIS A 178 6.05 -11.92 26.79
N PRO A 179 5.66 -12.37 27.99
CA PRO A 179 4.32 -12.91 28.22
C PRO A 179 3.22 -11.90 27.85
N LEU A 180 2.15 -12.36 27.19
CA LEU A 180 0.97 -11.53 26.95
C LEU A 180 0.23 -11.26 28.27
N PRO A 181 -0.48 -10.11 28.40
CA PRO A 181 -1.29 -9.81 29.59
C PRO A 181 -2.32 -10.89 29.90
N LYS A 182 -2.86 -11.54 28.86
CA LYS A 182 -3.71 -12.72 28.95
C LYS A 182 -3.43 -13.66 27.77
N PRO A 183 -3.30 -14.98 28.02
CA PRO A 183 -3.27 -15.97 26.94
C PRO A 183 -4.54 -15.86 26.09
N SER A 184 -4.38 -15.98 24.78
CA SER A 184 -5.44 -15.72 23.80
C SER A 184 -5.48 -16.82 22.74
N VAL A 185 -6.63 -16.99 22.11
CA VAL A 185 -6.83 -17.97 21.03
C VAL A 185 -7.10 -17.23 19.74
N ASP A 186 -6.44 -17.65 18.68
CA ASP A 186 -6.70 -17.30 17.30
C ASP A 186 -6.80 -18.60 16.50
N THR A 187 -7.91 -18.82 15.82
CA THR A 187 -8.09 -20.01 15.01
C THR A 187 -8.30 -19.64 13.55
N GLY A 188 -7.82 -20.51 12.65
CA GLY A 188 -8.03 -20.37 11.22
C GLY A 188 -8.42 -21.70 10.59
N MET A 189 -9.52 -21.68 9.84
CA MET A 189 -9.97 -22.74 8.94
C MET A 189 -10.22 -22.15 7.56
N GLY A 190 -9.55 -22.69 6.54
CA GLY A 190 -9.82 -22.28 5.16
C GLY A 190 -11.16 -22.81 4.70
N LEU A 191 -12.12 -21.93 4.37
CA LEU A 191 -13.46 -22.29 3.91
C LEU A 191 -13.40 -23.24 2.70
N GLU A 192 -12.52 -22.97 1.75
CA GLU A 192 -12.37 -23.75 0.52
C GLU A 192 -11.89 -25.17 0.81
N ARG A 193 -10.98 -25.34 1.78
CA ARG A 193 -10.46 -26.65 2.17
C ARG A 193 -11.53 -27.48 2.89
N ILE A 194 -12.24 -26.87 3.85
CA ILE A 194 -13.32 -27.60 4.54
C ILE A 194 -14.50 -27.89 3.61
N ALA A 195 -14.79 -27.00 2.65
CA ALA A 195 -15.79 -27.24 1.61
C ALA A 195 -15.42 -28.46 0.74
N ALA A 196 -14.15 -28.60 0.34
CA ALA A 196 -13.68 -29.77 -0.41
C ALA A 196 -13.94 -31.07 0.36
N VAL A 197 -13.59 -31.09 1.65
CA VAL A 197 -13.83 -32.25 2.53
C VAL A 197 -15.33 -32.54 2.65
N LEU A 198 -16.17 -31.53 2.90
CA LEU A 198 -17.62 -31.70 3.06
C LEU A 198 -18.32 -32.14 1.76
N GLN A 199 -17.80 -31.73 0.61
CA GLN A 199 -18.29 -32.14 -0.70
C GLN A 199 -17.69 -33.47 -1.17
N ASN A 200 -16.83 -34.10 -0.37
CA ASN A 200 -16.13 -35.36 -0.70
C ASN A 200 -15.30 -35.28 -1.98
N VAL A 201 -14.66 -34.13 -2.22
CA VAL A 201 -13.71 -33.92 -3.32
C VAL A 201 -12.30 -33.70 -2.76
N HIS A 202 -11.29 -33.92 -3.59
CA HIS A 202 -9.88 -33.87 -3.16
C HIS A 202 -9.29 -32.47 -3.30
N SER A 203 -9.62 -31.79 -4.40
CA SER A 203 -9.09 -30.47 -4.72
C SER A 203 -10.11 -29.37 -4.43
N ASN A 204 -9.65 -28.25 -3.89
CA ASN A 204 -10.48 -27.06 -3.70
C ASN A 204 -11.12 -26.59 -5.02
N TYR A 205 -10.46 -26.83 -6.16
CA TYR A 205 -10.99 -26.47 -7.48
C TYR A 205 -12.14 -27.36 -7.96
N GLU A 206 -12.49 -28.41 -7.21
CA GLU A 206 -13.59 -29.34 -7.51
C GLU A 206 -14.86 -29.01 -6.70
N ILE A 207 -14.80 -28.02 -5.80
CA ILE A 207 -16.00 -27.56 -5.08
C ILE A 207 -16.93 -26.79 -6.03
N ASP A 208 -18.22 -26.80 -5.71
CA ASP A 208 -19.27 -26.07 -6.42
C ASP A 208 -18.86 -24.66 -6.89
N LEU A 209 -18.38 -23.80 -5.99
CA LEU A 209 -17.93 -22.44 -6.30
C LEU A 209 -16.88 -22.41 -7.43
N PHE A 210 -15.87 -23.29 -7.36
CA PHE A 210 -14.80 -23.29 -8.37
C PHE A 210 -15.22 -23.98 -9.65
N THR A 211 -16.05 -25.02 -9.61
CA THR A 211 -16.52 -25.68 -10.84
C THR A 211 -17.29 -24.72 -11.73
N HIS A 212 -18.16 -23.88 -11.16
CA HIS A 212 -18.86 -22.83 -11.91
C HIS A 212 -17.90 -21.75 -12.44
N LEU A 213 -16.95 -21.29 -11.62
CA LEU A 213 -15.97 -20.28 -12.05
C LEU A 213 -14.99 -20.80 -13.11
N LEU A 214 -14.59 -22.07 -13.06
CA LEU A 214 -13.75 -22.72 -14.07
C LEU A 214 -14.48 -22.80 -15.41
N GLN A 215 -15.76 -23.16 -15.39
CA GLN A 215 -16.59 -23.18 -16.59
C GLN A 215 -16.73 -21.76 -17.18
N ALA A 216 -17.01 -20.76 -16.34
CA ALA A 216 -17.10 -19.37 -16.77
C ALA A 216 -15.76 -18.84 -17.32
N ALA A 217 -14.64 -19.22 -16.70
CA ALA A 217 -13.30 -18.89 -17.16
C ALA A 217 -13.02 -19.49 -18.55
N LYS A 218 -13.35 -20.78 -18.73
CA LYS A 218 -13.23 -21.47 -20.01
C LYS A 218 -14.04 -20.76 -21.10
N ASP A 219 -15.32 -20.49 -20.83
CA ASP A 219 -16.20 -19.85 -21.82
C ASP A 219 -15.72 -18.43 -22.16
N ALA A 220 -15.19 -17.69 -21.17
CA ALA A 220 -14.64 -16.36 -21.38
C ALA A 220 -13.37 -16.38 -22.26
N VAL A 221 -12.43 -17.29 -22.00
CA VAL A 221 -11.21 -17.40 -22.84
C VAL A 221 -11.54 -17.90 -24.24
N ASP A 222 -12.48 -18.84 -24.39
CA ASP A 222 -12.89 -19.36 -25.70
C ASP A 222 -13.54 -18.24 -26.55
N ARG A 223 -14.45 -17.43 -25.96
CA ARG A 223 -15.01 -16.25 -26.64
C ARG A 223 -13.95 -15.24 -27.05
N ALA A 224 -12.86 -15.15 -26.28
CA ALA A 224 -11.73 -14.27 -26.56
C ALA A 224 -10.71 -14.86 -27.54
N GLY A 225 -10.94 -16.05 -28.10
CA GLY A 225 -10.15 -16.66 -29.16
C GLY A 225 -9.36 -17.91 -28.78
N ALA A 226 -9.45 -18.39 -27.53
CA ALA A 226 -8.96 -19.72 -27.19
C ALA A 226 -9.79 -20.78 -27.92
N ASN A 227 -9.16 -21.86 -28.38
CA ASN A 227 -9.84 -22.96 -29.05
C ASN A 227 -9.50 -24.27 -28.36
N GLY A 228 -10.48 -24.92 -27.72
CA GLY A 228 -10.34 -26.26 -27.18
C GLY A 228 -9.58 -26.35 -25.85
N CYS A 229 -9.74 -25.37 -24.95
CA CYS A 229 -9.13 -25.41 -23.63
C CYS A 229 -9.69 -26.58 -22.79
N ASP A 230 -8.80 -27.37 -22.18
CA ASP A 230 -9.17 -28.40 -21.20
C ASP A 230 -9.56 -27.75 -19.86
N LEU A 231 -10.73 -28.12 -19.31
CA LEU A 231 -11.21 -27.68 -17.99
C LEU A 231 -10.21 -27.99 -16.86
N SER A 232 -9.39 -29.03 -17.02
CA SER A 232 -8.37 -29.39 -16.02
C SER A 232 -7.15 -28.46 -16.02
N SER A 233 -7.06 -27.52 -16.97
CA SER A 233 -5.90 -26.66 -17.17
C SER A 233 -5.54 -25.85 -15.91
N PRO A 234 -4.27 -25.88 -15.47
CA PRO A 234 -3.77 -24.99 -14.41
C PRO A 234 -4.06 -23.51 -14.68
N SER A 235 -4.07 -23.09 -15.94
CA SER A 235 -4.37 -21.70 -16.31
C SER A 235 -5.80 -21.29 -15.96
N LEU A 236 -6.79 -22.18 -16.13
CA LEU A 236 -8.17 -21.88 -15.75
C LEU A 236 -8.31 -21.75 -14.23
N LYS A 237 -7.61 -22.61 -13.47
CA LYS A 237 -7.55 -22.54 -12.00
C LYS A 237 -6.96 -21.21 -11.53
N VAL A 238 -5.90 -20.73 -12.16
CA VAL A 238 -5.32 -19.41 -11.86
C VAL A 238 -6.31 -18.28 -12.17
N ILE A 239 -6.98 -18.32 -13.33
CA ILE A 239 -7.96 -17.30 -13.72
C ILE A 239 -9.13 -17.26 -12.73
N ALA A 240 -9.68 -18.43 -12.38
CA ALA A 240 -10.82 -18.56 -11.46
C ALA A 240 -10.49 -18.11 -10.03
N ASP A 241 -9.28 -18.40 -9.54
CA ASP A 241 -8.81 -17.89 -8.25
C ASP A 241 -8.62 -16.37 -8.27
N HIS A 242 -7.94 -15.86 -9.29
CA HIS A 242 -7.52 -14.47 -9.34
C HIS A 242 -8.68 -13.51 -9.61
N ILE A 243 -9.77 -13.92 -10.26
CA ILE A 243 -10.96 -13.07 -10.37
C ILE A 243 -11.58 -12.78 -9.01
N ARG A 244 -11.57 -13.75 -8.08
CA ARG A 244 -12.05 -13.57 -6.70
C ARG A 244 -11.21 -12.51 -5.99
N ALA A 245 -9.89 -12.71 -5.99
CA ALA A 245 -8.94 -11.78 -5.36
C ALA A 245 -9.07 -10.36 -5.92
N CYS A 246 -9.01 -10.21 -7.24
CA CYS A 246 -9.09 -8.90 -7.90
C CYS A 246 -10.41 -8.18 -7.62
N SER A 247 -11.53 -8.92 -7.65
CA SER A 247 -12.85 -8.32 -7.43
C SER A 247 -13.00 -7.79 -6.00
N PHE A 248 -12.62 -8.57 -4.99
CA PHE A 248 -12.71 -8.12 -3.60
C PHE A 248 -11.73 -6.99 -3.26
N ILE A 249 -10.52 -7.00 -3.83
CA ILE A 249 -9.59 -5.86 -3.69
C ILE A 249 -10.22 -4.56 -4.24
N VAL A 250 -10.88 -4.65 -5.40
CA VAL A 250 -11.56 -3.49 -6.00
C VAL A 250 -12.78 -3.07 -5.18
N VAL A 251 -13.57 -4.02 -4.65
CA VAL A 251 -14.69 -3.75 -3.73
C VAL A 251 -14.22 -2.94 -2.52
N ASP A 252 -13.08 -3.31 -1.94
CA ASP A 252 -12.46 -2.62 -0.80
C ASP A 252 -11.81 -1.26 -1.15
N GLY A 253 -12.00 -0.78 -2.39
CA GLY A 253 -11.65 0.58 -2.83
C GLY A 253 -10.26 0.74 -3.40
N VAL A 254 -9.54 -0.36 -3.67
CA VAL A 254 -8.21 -0.32 -4.27
C VAL A 254 -8.31 -0.35 -5.80
N ILE A 255 -7.53 0.50 -6.46
CA ILE A 255 -7.38 0.53 -7.93
C ILE A 255 -5.98 0.06 -8.36
N PRO A 256 -5.82 -0.51 -9.57
CA PRO A 256 -4.51 -0.94 -10.07
C PRO A 256 -3.49 0.21 -10.11
N GLY A 257 -2.31 0.00 -9.54
CA GLY A 257 -1.27 1.03 -9.38
C GLY A 257 0.15 0.47 -9.40
N ASN A 258 1.16 1.35 -9.35
CA ASN A 258 2.58 0.94 -9.40
C ASN A 258 3.19 0.61 -8.02
N ALA A 259 2.48 0.87 -6.92
CA ALA A 259 2.99 0.67 -5.57
C ALA A 259 1.89 0.21 -4.59
N GLY A 260 2.31 -0.34 -3.44
CA GLY A 260 1.44 -0.73 -2.34
C GLY A 260 0.34 -1.70 -2.76
N ARG A 261 -0.89 -1.50 -2.25
CA ARG A 261 -2.05 -2.37 -2.54
C ARG A 261 -2.44 -2.37 -4.02
N GLY A 262 -2.29 -1.23 -4.70
CA GLY A 262 -2.58 -1.12 -6.14
C GLY A 262 -1.61 -1.95 -7.00
N TYR A 263 -0.36 -2.08 -6.56
CA TYR A 263 0.62 -2.98 -7.20
C TYR A 263 0.21 -4.45 -7.07
N VAL A 264 -0.21 -4.86 -5.86
CA VAL A 264 -0.66 -6.24 -5.62
C VAL A 264 -1.87 -6.59 -6.50
N LEU A 265 -2.87 -5.71 -6.58
CA LEU A 265 -4.02 -5.89 -7.49
C LEU A 265 -3.56 -6.06 -8.94
N ARG A 266 -2.70 -5.15 -9.42
CA ARG A 266 -2.16 -5.23 -10.79
C ARG A 266 -1.42 -6.55 -11.03
N ARG A 267 -0.58 -6.98 -10.09
CA ARG A 267 0.22 -8.20 -10.19
C ARG A 267 -0.68 -9.42 -10.38
N ILE A 268 -1.71 -9.56 -9.53
CA ILE A 268 -2.67 -10.68 -9.58
C ILE A 268 -3.47 -10.61 -10.90
N ALA A 269 -4.02 -9.44 -11.26
CA ALA A 269 -4.81 -9.28 -12.48
C ALA A 269 -4.00 -9.63 -13.74
N ARG A 270 -2.78 -9.10 -13.87
CA ARG A 270 -1.92 -9.36 -15.03
C ARG A 270 -1.49 -10.81 -15.13
N ARG A 271 -1.28 -11.51 -14.00
CA ARG A 271 -1.02 -12.95 -14.00
C ARG A 271 -2.21 -13.72 -14.58
N ALA A 272 -3.43 -13.42 -14.14
CA ALA A 272 -4.64 -14.04 -14.69
C ALA A 272 -4.79 -13.81 -16.20
N ILE A 273 -4.60 -12.56 -16.66
CA ILE A 273 -4.68 -12.19 -18.07
C ILE A 273 -3.60 -12.91 -18.89
N ARG A 274 -2.38 -13.05 -18.37
CA ARG A 274 -1.29 -13.83 -19.00
C ARG A 274 -1.65 -15.30 -19.15
N HIS A 275 -2.30 -15.90 -18.16
CA HIS A 275 -2.80 -17.28 -18.28
C HIS A 275 -3.88 -17.41 -19.35
N GLY A 276 -4.78 -16.43 -19.49
CA GLY A 276 -5.72 -16.38 -20.61
C GLY A 276 -5.03 -16.25 -21.96
N TYR A 277 -4.02 -15.39 -22.05
CA TYR A 277 -3.20 -15.23 -23.26
C TYR A 277 -2.48 -16.53 -23.63
N LYS A 278 -1.94 -17.26 -22.66
CA LYS A 278 -1.33 -18.58 -22.82
C LYS A 278 -2.32 -19.61 -23.38
N LEU A 279 -3.60 -19.51 -23.00
CA LEU A 279 -4.67 -20.37 -23.53
C LEU A 279 -5.16 -19.99 -24.93
N GLY A 280 -4.76 -18.83 -25.45
CA GLY A 280 -5.14 -18.35 -26.77
C GLY A 280 -6.09 -17.15 -26.78
N ALA A 281 -6.48 -16.62 -25.62
CA ALA A 281 -7.27 -15.39 -25.57
C ALA A 281 -6.46 -14.22 -26.15
N ARG A 282 -7.07 -13.46 -27.07
CA ARG A 282 -6.47 -12.28 -27.73
C ARG A 282 -7.31 -11.02 -27.56
N GLN A 283 -8.38 -11.09 -26.78
CA GLN A 283 -9.27 -9.98 -26.44
C GLN A 283 -9.54 -9.98 -24.94
N ALA A 284 -10.02 -8.85 -24.42
CA ALA A 284 -10.37 -8.70 -23.01
C ALA A 284 -11.49 -9.68 -22.61
N PHE A 285 -11.22 -10.51 -21.59
CA PHE A 285 -12.09 -11.59 -21.13
C PHE A 285 -12.24 -11.61 -19.61
N PHE A 286 -11.24 -11.17 -18.85
CA PHE A 286 -11.14 -11.36 -17.41
C PHE A 286 -12.27 -10.63 -16.66
N HIS A 287 -12.59 -9.40 -17.07
CA HIS A 287 -13.72 -8.66 -16.52
C HIS A 287 -15.08 -9.34 -16.75
N GLN A 288 -15.20 -10.23 -17.74
CA GLN A 288 -16.44 -10.97 -18.02
C GLN A 288 -16.71 -12.09 -17.01
N LEU A 289 -15.75 -12.42 -16.14
CA LEU A 289 -15.97 -13.39 -15.07
C LEU A 289 -16.68 -12.78 -13.84
N VAL A 290 -16.71 -11.45 -13.71
CA VAL A 290 -17.32 -10.78 -12.55
C VAL A 290 -18.81 -11.16 -12.35
N PRO A 291 -19.66 -11.24 -13.40
CA PRO A 291 -21.03 -11.69 -13.22
C PRO A 291 -21.16 -13.12 -12.68
N ALA A 292 -20.28 -14.03 -13.11
CA ALA A 292 -20.27 -15.40 -12.59
C ALA A 292 -19.85 -15.41 -11.10
N LEU A 293 -18.84 -14.61 -10.74
CA LEU A 293 -18.45 -14.44 -9.35
C LEU A 293 -19.56 -13.84 -8.48
N VAL A 294 -20.31 -12.86 -8.99
CA VAL A 294 -21.47 -12.29 -8.30
C VAL A 294 -22.57 -13.34 -8.09
N ALA A 295 -22.76 -14.26 -9.03
CA ALA A 295 -23.71 -15.36 -8.86
C ALA A 295 -23.29 -16.32 -7.73
N GLU A 296 -22.00 -16.63 -7.60
CA GLU A 296 -21.49 -17.52 -6.54
C GLU A 296 -21.42 -16.86 -5.16
N MET A 297 -21.00 -15.59 -5.09
CA MET A 297 -20.61 -14.95 -3.83
C MET A 297 -21.45 -13.72 -3.47
N GLY A 298 -22.25 -13.18 -4.38
CA GLY A 298 -22.95 -11.90 -4.20
C GLY A 298 -24.09 -11.89 -3.18
N ASP A 299 -24.57 -13.06 -2.76
CA ASP A 299 -25.58 -13.19 -1.69
C ASP A 299 -24.93 -13.11 -0.30
N ALA A 300 -23.79 -13.76 -0.12
CA ALA A 300 -22.98 -13.67 1.10
C ALA A 300 -22.27 -12.31 1.22
N TYR A 301 -21.94 -11.69 0.08
CA TYR A 301 -21.25 -10.40 -0.02
C TYR A 301 -22.03 -9.40 -0.88
N PRO A 302 -23.11 -8.79 -0.36
CA PRO A 302 -23.94 -7.85 -1.11
C PRO A 302 -23.17 -6.65 -1.68
N GLU A 303 -22.07 -6.25 -1.03
CA GLU A 303 -21.18 -5.19 -1.52
C GLU A 303 -20.52 -5.53 -2.86
N LEU A 304 -20.27 -6.81 -3.15
CA LEU A 304 -19.74 -7.27 -4.43
C LEU A 304 -20.79 -7.08 -5.54
N ARG A 305 -22.04 -7.45 -5.26
CA ARG A 305 -23.16 -7.27 -6.20
C ARG A 305 -23.40 -5.80 -6.49
N GLN A 306 -23.36 -4.94 -5.47
CA GLN A 306 -23.51 -3.48 -5.63
C GLN A 306 -22.37 -2.85 -6.43
N ALA A 307 -21.15 -3.36 -6.29
CA ALA A 307 -19.97 -2.84 -6.98
C ALA A 307 -19.71 -3.50 -8.35
N GLN A 308 -20.57 -4.40 -8.84
CA GLN A 308 -20.33 -5.22 -10.03
C GLN A 308 -19.85 -4.40 -11.23
N GLU A 309 -20.57 -3.34 -11.61
CA GLU A 309 -20.20 -2.50 -12.77
C GLU A 309 -18.83 -1.84 -12.56
N ARG A 310 -18.58 -1.26 -11.38
CA ARG A 310 -17.29 -0.65 -11.03
C ARG A 310 -16.15 -1.66 -11.13
N VAL A 311 -16.33 -2.87 -10.62
CA VAL A 311 -15.32 -3.93 -10.66
C VAL A 311 -15.04 -4.32 -12.11
N MET A 312 -16.08 -4.51 -12.93
CA MET A 312 -15.94 -4.82 -14.35
C MET A 312 -15.15 -3.73 -15.09
N ASP A 313 -15.49 -2.45 -14.89
CA ASP A 313 -14.82 -1.33 -15.56
C ASP A 313 -13.34 -1.21 -15.18
N VAL A 314 -13.02 -1.32 -13.88
CA VAL A 314 -11.64 -1.25 -13.39
C VAL A 314 -10.79 -2.38 -13.96
N LEU A 315 -11.31 -3.62 -13.94
CA LEU A 315 -10.59 -4.78 -14.46
C LEU A 315 -10.46 -4.72 -15.98
N LYS A 316 -11.50 -4.31 -16.70
CA LYS A 316 -11.48 -4.15 -18.15
C LYS A 316 -10.42 -3.14 -18.57
N GLN A 317 -10.32 -2.01 -17.88
CA GLN A 317 -9.36 -0.98 -18.21
C GLN A 317 -7.90 -1.43 -18.01
N GLU A 318 -7.58 -2.12 -16.91
CA GLU A 318 -6.25 -2.69 -16.71
C GLU A 318 -5.96 -3.81 -17.72
N GLU A 319 -6.96 -4.62 -18.05
CA GLU A 319 -6.87 -5.68 -19.04
C GLU A 319 -6.55 -5.15 -20.44
N GLU A 320 -7.34 -4.20 -20.96
CA GLU A 320 -7.12 -3.57 -22.27
C GLU A 320 -5.73 -2.92 -22.36
N ARG A 321 -5.32 -2.21 -21.30
CA ARG A 321 -3.98 -1.61 -21.23
C ARG A 321 -2.89 -2.67 -21.27
N PHE A 322 -3.06 -3.77 -20.54
CA PHE A 322 -2.03 -4.81 -20.49
C PHE A 322 -1.95 -5.59 -21.81
N PHE A 323 -3.09 -5.85 -22.48
CA PHE A 323 -3.13 -6.48 -23.80
C PHE A 323 -2.33 -5.73 -24.87
N GLN A 324 -2.25 -4.39 -24.78
CA GLN A 324 -1.39 -3.58 -25.68
C GLN A 324 0.11 -3.88 -25.51
N THR A 325 0.53 -4.31 -24.32
CA THR A 325 1.95 -4.53 -23.98
C THR A 325 2.36 -6.00 -23.96
N ILE A 326 1.42 -6.90 -23.66
CA ILE A 326 1.73 -8.32 -23.42
C ILE A 326 2.30 -9.03 -24.65
N ALA A 327 1.78 -8.74 -25.85
CA ALA A 327 2.23 -9.41 -27.07
C ALA A 327 3.72 -9.13 -27.35
N ASN A 328 4.10 -7.85 -27.34
CA ASN A 328 5.48 -7.42 -27.56
C ASN A 328 6.41 -7.90 -26.43
N GLY A 329 5.96 -7.79 -25.18
CA GLY A 329 6.74 -8.25 -24.02
C GLY A 329 7.00 -9.76 -24.05
N MET A 330 5.99 -10.55 -24.42
CA MET A 330 6.14 -12.00 -24.61
C MET A 330 7.07 -12.33 -25.77
N GLU A 331 6.97 -11.67 -26.92
CA GLU A 331 7.87 -11.93 -28.06
C GLU A 331 9.35 -11.69 -27.71
N ILE A 332 9.63 -10.60 -26.99
CA ILE A 332 10.99 -10.27 -26.53
C ILE A 332 11.49 -11.30 -25.52
N LEU A 333 10.64 -11.67 -24.56
CA LEU A 333 10.98 -12.67 -23.55
C LEU A 333 11.21 -14.05 -24.18
N GLU A 334 10.35 -14.47 -25.11
CA GLU A 334 10.50 -15.71 -25.86
C GLU A 334 11.83 -15.74 -26.61
N SER A 335 12.18 -14.66 -27.30
CA SER A 335 13.45 -14.53 -28.02
C SER A 335 14.65 -14.61 -27.07
N ALA A 336 14.57 -14.00 -25.88
CA ALA A 336 15.63 -14.08 -24.88
C ALA A 336 15.79 -15.50 -24.31
N LEU A 337 14.73 -16.30 -24.29
CA LEU A 337 14.72 -17.66 -23.71
C LEU A 337 15.11 -18.78 -24.70
N GLN A 338 15.34 -18.50 -25.98
CA GLN A 338 15.62 -19.51 -27.01
C GLN A 338 16.96 -20.26 -26.87
N ASN A 339 17.89 -19.78 -26.05
CA ASN A 339 19.28 -20.26 -26.01
C ASN A 339 19.60 -21.29 -24.90
N ASN A 340 18.63 -22.07 -24.41
CA ASN A 340 18.84 -23.02 -23.28
C ASN A 340 19.50 -22.38 -22.05
N GLN A 341 19.24 -21.09 -21.83
CA GLN A 341 19.82 -20.36 -20.70
C GLN A 341 19.13 -20.79 -19.40
N THR A 342 19.91 -21.03 -18.36
CA THR A 342 19.38 -21.32 -17.01
C THR A 342 19.07 -20.06 -16.21
N VAL A 343 19.51 -18.90 -16.70
CA VAL A 343 19.31 -17.57 -16.09
C VAL A 343 19.01 -16.53 -17.18
N LEU A 344 17.92 -15.78 -17.03
CA LEU A 344 17.63 -14.56 -17.78
C LEU A 344 18.38 -13.39 -17.17
N ASP A 345 19.14 -12.65 -17.98
CA ASP A 345 19.95 -11.53 -17.49
C ASP A 345 19.09 -10.37 -16.97
N GLY A 346 19.60 -9.70 -15.94
CA GLY A 346 18.89 -8.62 -15.25
C GLY A 346 18.65 -7.38 -16.12
N GLU A 347 19.50 -7.12 -17.12
CA GLU A 347 19.35 -5.98 -18.03
C GLU A 347 18.19 -6.20 -19.00
N THR A 348 18.03 -7.42 -19.52
CA THR A 348 16.89 -7.81 -20.34
C THR A 348 15.60 -7.76 -19.52
N ALA A 349 15.61 -8.27 -18.29
CA ALA A 349 14.47 -8.16 -17.38
C ALA A 349 14.12 -6.70 -17.07
N PHE A 350 15.13 -5.84 -16.87
CA PHE A 350 14.96 -4.41 -16.67
C PHE A 350 14.38 -3.73 -17.91
N ARG A 351 14.88 -4.06 -19.10
CA ARG A 351 14.37 -3.53 -20.38
C ARG A 351 12.92 -3.93 -20.63
N LEU A 352 12.56 -5.19 -20.35
CA LEU A 352 11.18 -5.68 -20.40
C LEU A 352 10.26 -4.84 -19.50
N HIS A 353 10.70 -4.57 -18.27
CA HIS A 353 9.97 -3.79 -17.29
C HIS A 353 9.87 -2.30 -17.66
N ASP A 354 11.00 -1.65 -17.89
CA ASP A 354 11.11 -0.19 -18.04
C ASP A 354 10.66 0.29 -19.42
N THR A 355 11.13 -0.38 -20.49
CA THR A 355 10.87 0.05 -21.86
C THR A 355 9.55 -0.49 -22.41
N PHE A 356 9.23 -1.75 -22.11
CA PHE A 356 8.09 -2.45 -22.72
C PHE A 356 6.91 -2.64 -21.75
N GLY A 357 7.03 -2.20 -20.50
CA GLY A 357 5.96 -2.26 -19.50
C GLY A 357 5.59 -3.68 -19.05
N PHE A 358 6.45 -4.67 -19.34
CA PHE A 358 6.28 -6.08 -19.01
C PHE A 358 6.89 -6.36 -17.62
N PRO A 359 6.07 -6.56 -16.57
CA PRO A 359 6.55 -6.57 -15.19
C PRO A 359 7.53 -7.71 -14.89
N LEU A 360 8.51 -7.45 -14.01
CA LEU A 360 9.48 -8.45 -13.53
C LEU A 360 8.79 -9.71 -12.98
N ASP A 361 7.67 -9.55 -12.27
CA ASP A 361 6.90 -10.67 -11.73
C ASP A 361 6.38 -11.62 -12.82
N LEU A 362 5.91 -11.08 -13.95
CA LEU A 362 5.45 -11.89 -15.08
C LEU A 362 6.62 -12.52 -15.82
N THR A 363 7.73 -11.80 -15.93
CA THR A 363 8.99 -12.37 -16.44
C THR A 363 9.41 -13.57 -15.60
N ALA A 364 9.40 -13.44 -14.27
CA ALA A 364 9.73 -14.51 -13.34
C ALA A 364 8.75 -15.69 -13.43
N ASP A 365 7.44 -15.43 -13.55
CA ASP A 365 6.41 -16.46 -13.75
C ASP A 365 6.67 -17.29 -15.02
N VAL A 366 6.93 -16.62 -16.15
CA VAL A 366 7.24 -17.29 -17.44
C VAL A 366 8.56 -18.06 -17.38
N CYS A 367 9.62 -17.46 -16.81
CA CYS A 367 10.92 -18.10 -16.67
C CYS A 367 10.82 -19.38 -15.82
N ARG A 368 10.07 -19.35 -14.72
CA ARG A 368 9.88 -20.49 -13.82
C ARG A 368 9.22 -21.68 -14.51
N GLU A 369 8.19 -21.45 -15.32
CA GLU A 369 7.54 -22.52 -16.11
C GLU A 369 8.51 -23.24 -17.07
N ARG A 370 9.65 -22.62 -17.37
CA ARG A 370 10.71 -23.18 -18.22
C ARG A 370 11.97 -23.62 -17.46
N GLY A 371 11.94 -23.59 -16.13
CA GLY A 371 13.10 -23.90 -15.31
C GLY A 371 14.23 -22.86 -15.42
N VAL A 372 13.93 -21.64 -15.87
CA VAL A 372 14.88 -20.52 -15.98
C VAL A 372 14.72 -19.61 -14.75
N ARG A 373 15.84 -19.14 -14.19
CA ARG A 373 15.83 -18.14 -13.10
C ARG A 373 15.98 -16.73 -13.68
N VAL A 374 15.48 -15.72 -12.99
CA VAL A 374 15.73 -14.32 -13.36
C VAL A 374 16.86 -13.79 -12.48
N ASP A 375 17.83 -13.08 -13.06
CA ASP A 375 18.85 -12.36 -12.30
C ASP A 375 18.26 -11.08 -11.67
N SER A 376 17.62 -11.26 -10.50
CA SER A 376 17.04 -10.17 -9.73
C SER A 376 18.07 -9.15 -9.24
N ALA A 377 19.31 -9.58 -8.98
CA ALA A 377 20.38 -8.69 -8.54
C ALA A 377 20.81 -7.75 -9.68
N GLY A 378 20.96 -8.29 -10.89
CA GLY A 378 21.21 -7.50 -12.10
C GLY A 378 20.08 -6.53 -12.41
N PHE A 379 18.82 -6.95 -12.25
CA PHE A 379 17.65 -6.08 -12.41
C PHE A 379 17.69 -4.90 -11.43
N GLU A 380 17.93 -5.16 -10.14
CA GLU A 380 18.00 -4.09 -9.13
C GLU A 380 19.19 -3.17 -9.35
N ALA A 381 20.33 -3.69 -9.80
CA ALA A 381 21.47 -2.87 -10.19
C ALA A 381 21.14 -1.94 -11.38
N ALA A 382 20.33 -2.39 -12.34
CA ALA A 382 19.85 -1.56 -13.45
C ALA A 382 18.85 -0.49 -12.98
N MET A 383 17.87 -0.86 -12.15
CA MET A 383 16.94 0.07 -11.51
C MET A 383 17.66 1.14 -10.68
N GLN A 384 18.68 0.74 -9.91
CA GLN A 384 19.46 1.66 -9.09
C GLN A 384 20.30 2.62 -9.94
N ARG A 385 20.93 2.13 -11.03
CA ARG A 385 21.61 3.00 -12.00
C ARG A 385 20.66 4.06 -12.58
N GLN A 386 19.44 3.68 -12.96
CA GLN A 386 18.43 4.62 -13.46
C GLN A 386 18.05 5.66 -12.40
N ARG A 387 17.83 5.23 -11.14
CA ARG A 387 17.52 6.13 -10.01
C ARG A 387 18.66 7.09 -9.72
N ASP A 388 19.91 6.61 -9.73
CA ASP A 388 21.08 7.43 -9.44
C ASP A 388 21.36 8.43 -10.56
N GLN A 389 21.10 8.06 -11.83
CA GLN A 389 21.12 9.01 -12.94
C GLN A 389 20.03 10.09 -12.80
N ALA A 390 18.81 9.71 -12.38
CA ALA A 390 17.74 10.67 -12.10
C ALA A 390 18.06 11.60 -10.89
N ARG A 391 18.75 11.08 -9.87
CA ARG A 391 19.21 11.86 -8.70
C ARG A 391 20.41 12.75 -8.99
N ALA A 392 21.34 12.31 -9.84
CA ALA A 392 22.49 13.10 -10.27
C ALA A 392 22.07 14.35 -11.08
N ALA A 393 20.90 14.31 -11.73
CA ALA A 393 20.28 15.47 -12.35
C ALA A 393 19.64 16.47 -11.34
N GLY A 394 19.50 16.10 -10.06
CA GLY A 394 18.87 16.87 -8.99
C GLY A 394 19.83 17.35 -7.89
N LYS A 395 21.11 17.61 -8.21
CA LYS A 395 22.14 18.08 -7.27
C LYS A 395 21.86 19.51 -6.76
N PHE A 396 20.92 19.67 -5.82
CA PHE A 396 20.87 20.85 -4.94
C PHE A 396 20.20 20.61 -3.57
N LYS A 397 19.82 19.37 -3.20
CA LYS A 397 19.29 19.03 -1.86
C LYS A 397 20.35 18.34 -0.99
N MET A 398 21.33 19.10 -0.46
CA MET A 398 22.38 18.56 0.43
C MET A 398 22.17 18.87 1.93
N ALA A 399 20.97 19.32 2.35
CA ALA A 399 20.76 19.88 3.69
C ALA A 399 19.73 19.15 4.58
N GLN A 400 19.26 17.96 4.22
CA GLN A 400 18.40 17.16 5.11
C GLN A 400 19.27 16.25 6.01
N GLY A 401 19.15 16.41 7.34
CA GLY A 401 19.87 15.59 8.33
C GLY A 401 20.88 16.31 9.23
N LEU A 402 20.78 17.64 9.40
CA LEU A 402 21.64 18.39 10.33
C LEU A 402 21.31 18.02 11.80
N ASP A 403 22.33 17.73 12.61
CA ASP A 403 22.19 17.53 14.07
C ASP A 403 21.99 18.89 14.76
N TYR A 404 20.74 19.31 14.90
CA TYR A 404 20.34 20.50 15.64
C TYR A 404 19.88 20.15 17.05
N ARG A 405 20.44 20.84 18.05
CA ARG A 405 20.19 20.61 19.48
C ARG A 405 19.65 21.83 20.23
N GLY A 406 19.27 22.88 19.50
CA GLY A 406 18.68 24.10 20.07
C GLY A 406 17.16 24.01 20.23
N GLU A 407 16.56 25.14 20.58
CA GLU A 407 15.10 25.28 20.74
C GLU A 407 14.37 25.36 19.39
N PRO A 408 13.07 24.99 19.32
CA PRO A 408 12.25 25.17 18.14
C PRO A 408 12.20 26.61 17.61
N THR A 409 12.11 26.77 16.29
CA THR A 409 11.93 28.08 15.64
C THR A 409 10.48 28.54 15.75
N LYS A 410 10.25 29.76 16.25
CA LYS A 410 8.92 30.39 16.25
C LYS A 410 8.56 30.91 14.86
N PHE A 411 7.71 30.20 14.14
CA PHE A 411 7.20 30.63 12.84
C PHE A 411 6.13 31.74 12.98
N LEU A 412 6.37 32.88 12.32
CA LEU A 412 5.46 34.05 12.31
C LEU A 412 4.99 34.43 10.89
N GLY A 413 5.33 33.60 9.90
CA GLY A 413 5.12 33.89 8.48
C GLY A 413 3.68 33.88 7.98
N TYR A 414 2.71 33.51 8.82
CA TYR A 414 1.28 33.64 8.51
C TYR A 414 0.80 35.10 8.53
N GLU A 415 1.41 35.92 9.38
CA GLU A 415 0.98 37.30 9.63
C GLU A 415 2.04 38.31 9.19
N GLN A 416 3.31 37.90 9.17
CA GLN A 416 4.45 38.78 8.97
C GLN A 416 5.32 38.30 7.81
N VAL A 417 5.86 39.25 7.05
CA VAL A 417 6.85 39.00 5.98
C VAL A 417 8.22 39.63 6.30
N LEU A 418 8.30 40.33 7.43
CA LEU A 418 9.47 41.04 7.94
C LEU A 418 9.53 40.85 9.46
N ILE A 419 10.70 40.51 9.98
CA ILE A 419 11.02 40.55 11.41
C ILE A 419 12.33 41.34 11.55
N GLU A 420 12.36 42.34 12.43
CA GLU A 420 13.54 43.22 12.58
C GLU A 420 14.57 42.69 13.58
N ASP A 421 14.18 41.76 14.47
CA ASP A 421 14.95 41.36 15.65
C ASP A 421 15.14 39.82 15.78
N ALA A 422 15.24 39.09 14.67
CA ALA A 422 15.45 37.64 14.70
C ALA A 422 16.90 37.30 15.10
N ARG A 423 17.11 36.31 15.96
CA ARG A 423 18.44 35.92 16.44
C ARG A 423 18.95 34.66 15.74
N VAL A 424 20.19 34.67 15.28
CA VAL A 424 20.89 33.47 14.78
C VAL A 424 21.18 32.51 15.93
N THR A 425 20.60 31.31 15.87
CA THR A 425 20.78 30.26 16.91
C THR A 425 21.75 29.17 16.49
N ALA A 426 21.90 28.92 15.18
CA ALA A 426 22.90 28.00 14.66
C ALA A 426 23.28 28.35 13.21
N LEU A 427 24.50 27.97 12.83
CA LEU A 427 25.05 28.07 11.49
C LEU A 427 25.64 26.73 11.09
N TYR A 428 25.39 26.30 9.85
CA TYR A 428 25.98 25.08 9.29
C TYR A 428 26.61 25.37 7.93
N ARG A 429 27.87 24.97 7.75
CA ARG A 429 28.58 25.01 6.47
C ARG A 429 28.94 23.58 6.09
N ASP A 430 28.59 23.17 4.87
CA ASP A 430 28.78 21.79 4.38
C ASP A 430 28.26 20.71 5.34
N GLY A 431 27.13 21.00 6.01
CA GLY A 431 26.51 20.10 6.98
C GLY A 431 27.12 20.10 8.38
N SER A 432 28.23 20.80 8.59
CA SER A 432 28.92 20.87 9.89
C SER A 432 28.61 22.17 10.64
N PRO A 433 28.40 22.12 11.98
CA PRO A 433 28.15 23.32 12.77
C PRO A 433 29.39 24.23 12.81
N VAL A 434 29.18 25.53 12.69
CA VAL A 434 30.23 26.57 12.75
C VAL A 434 29.76 27.77 13.59
N ASP A 435 30.69 28.50 14.20
CA ASP A 435 30.36 29.68 15.01
C ASP A 435 30.11 30.94 14.16
N SER A 436 30.63 30.95 12.93
CA SER A 436 30.57 32.09 12.01
C SER A 436 30.73 31.68 10.55
N ILE A 437 30.15 32.46 9.64
CA ILE A 437 30.34 32.37 8.19
C ILE A 437 30.76 33.73 7.62
N ARG A 438 31.47 33.74 6.49
CA ARG A 438 31.99 34.95 5.82
C ARG A 438 31.48 35.10 4.39
N ALA A 439 31.59 36.31 3.86
CA ALA A 439 31.22 36.60 2.48
C ALA A 439 31.78 35.57 1.47
N GLY A 440 30.93 35.09 0.57
CA GLY A 440 31.19 34.03 -0.41
C GLY A 440 30.90 32.61 0.10
N GLU A 441 30.56 32.42 1.36
CA GLU A 441 30.25 31.09 1.91
C GLU A 441 28.76 30.75 1.82
N SER A 442 28.47 29.55 1.31
CA SER A 442 27.14 28.94 1.37
C SER A 442 26.91 28.28 2.74
N ALA A 443 25.74 28.49 3.31
CA ALA A 443 25.42 27.98 4.64
C ALA A 443 23.91 27.71 4.82
N VAL A 444 23.58 27.07 5.94
CA VAL A 444 22.23 27.03 6.50
C VAL A 444 22.22 27.83 7.80
N VAL A 445 21.32 28.80 7.89
CA VAL A 445 21.13 29.65 9.07
C VAL A 445 19.85 29.21 9.79
N VAL A 446 19.91 29.04 11.11
CA VAL A 446 18.74 28.79 11.97
C VAL A 446 18.47 30.01 12.83
N LEU A 447 17.21 30.43 12.90
CA LEU A 447 16.77 31.58 13.69
C LEU A 447 15.88 31.14 14.86
N ASP A 448 15.80 31.96 15.92
CA ASP A 448 14.85 31.77 17.03
C ASP A 448 13.39 31.97 16.57
N ARG A 449 13.18 32.89 15.62
CA ARG A 449 11.89 33.19 14.99
C ARG A 449 12.09 33.57 13.52
N THR A 450 11.10 33.26 12.67
CA THR A 450 11.22 33.54 11.23
C THR A 450 9.89 33.84 10.55
N PRO A 451 9.84 34.78 9.58
CA PRO A 451 8.71 34.93 8.68
C PRO A 451 8.74 33.94 7.49
N PHE A 452 9.84 33.22 7.28
CA PHE A 452 10.02 32.32 6.13
C PHE A 452 9.30 30.98 6.36
N TYR A 453 8.43 30.61 5.42
CA TYR A 453 7.78 29.32 5.37
C TYR A 453 8.77 28.27 4.85
N ALA A 454 8.88 27.15 5.56
CA ALA A 454 9.71 26.04 5.15
C ALA A 454 8.95 25.10 4.18
N GLU A 455 9.63 24.58 3.16
CA GLU A 455 9.09 23.61 2.19
C GLU A 455 8.30 22.51 2.90
N SER A 456 6.99 22.47 2.67
CA SER A 456 6.07 21.55 3.34
C SER A 456 4.68 21.59 2.68
N GLY A 457 3.97 20.45 2.68
CA GLY A 457 2.60 20.35 2.16
C GLY A 457 2.49 20.61 0.66
N GLY A 458 3.57 20.41 -0.10
CA GLY A 458 3.66 20.71 -1.54
C GLY A 458 4.09 22.14 -1.84
N GLN A 459 3.99 23.08 -0.91
CA GLN A 459 4.49 24.45 -1.08
C GLN A 459 6.02 24.50 -0.91
N VAL A 460 6.71 25.17 -1.85
CA VAL A 460 8.15 25.42 -1.80
C VAL A 460 8.53 26.39 -0.67
N GLY A 461 9.76 26.30 -0.19
CA GLY A 461 10.31 27.18 0.81
C GLY A 461 10.42 28.62 0.33
N ASP A 462 10.30 29.56 1.26
CA ASP A 462 10.49 30.97 0.93
C ASP A 462 11.93 31.34 0.65
N ARG A 463 12.05 32.40 -0.14
CA ARG A 463 13.30 33.09 -0.46
C ARG A 463 13.28 34.51 0.08
N GLY A 464 14.44 35.13 0.18
CA GLY A 464 14.55 36.49 0.70
C GLY A 464 15.96 36.79 1.21
N GLU A 465 16.06 37.60 2.25
CA GLU A 465 17.33 38.01 2.83
C GLU A 465 17.30 38.05 4.36
N LEU A 466 18.45 37.76 4.97
CA LEU A 466 18.76 38.06 6.36
C LEU A 466 19.83 39.15 6.38
N ARG A 467 19.61 40.24 7.11
CA ARG A 467 20.47 41.42 7.03
C ARG A 467 20.81 42.01 8.39
N THR A 468 22.06 42.38 8.59
CA THR A 468 22.52 43.25 9.69
C THR A 468 22.98 44.59 9.11
N GLU A 469 23.52 45.49 9.93
CA GLU A 469 24.17 46.71 9.42
C GLU A 469 25.39 46.41 8.54
N GLN A 470 26.06 45.26 8.74
CA GLN A 470 27.35 44.94 8.14
C GLN A 470 27.34 43.66 7.29
N SER A 471 26.22 42.93 7.24
CA SER A 471 26.16 41.62 6.58
C SER A 471 24.85 41.38 5.87
N GLN A 472 24.91 40.69 4.74
CA GLN A 472 23.74 40.33 3.94
C GLN A 472 23.82 38.87 3.49
N PHE A 473 22.88 38.06 3.97
CA PHE A 473 22.74 36.66 3.60
C PHE A 473 21.51 36.49 2.70
N ILE A 474 21.71 35.97 1.50
CA ILE A 474 20.63 35.74 0.53
C ILE A 474 20.08 34.33 0.72
N VAL A 475 18.83 34.24 1.17
CA VAL A 475 18.12 32.98 1.38
C VAL A 475 17.56 32.50 0.04
N ALA A 476 18.13 31.40 -0.46
CA ALA A 476 17.74 30.76 -1.71
C ALA A 476 16.64 29.71 -1.53
N ASP A 477 16.51 29.12 -0.34
CA ASP A 477 15.44 28.19 0.03
C ASP A 477 15.28 28.11 1.55
N THR A 478 14.09 27.72 2.02
CA THR A 478 13.81 27.50 3.44
C THR A 478 13.20 26.11 3.62
N PHE A 479 13.73 25.30 4.53
CA PHE A 479 13.31 23.92 4.73
C PHE A 479 13.27 23.55 6.22
N LYS A 480 12.61 22.43 6.54
CA LYS A 480 12.57 21.90 7.92
C LYS A 480 13.81 21.05 8.20
N ILE A 481 14.61 21.46 9.19
CA ILE A 481 15.71 20.64 9.72
C ILE A 481 15.15 19.54 10.64
N GLN A 482 14.22 19.94 11.51
CA GLN A 482 13.37 19.09 12.34
C GLN A 482 11.92 19.61 12.25
N ALA A 483 10.96 18.92 12.87
CA ALA A 483 9.53 19.24 12.73
C ALA A 483 9.20 20.74 12.91
N ASP A 484 9.84 21.38 13.90
CA ASP A 484 9.63 22.77 14.28
C ASP A 484 10.91 23.64 14.17
N VAL A 485 11.92 23.20 13.39
CA VAL A 485 13.19 23.94 13.22
C VAL A 485 13.38 24.29 11.75
N PHE A 486 13.50 25.60 11.47
CA PHE A 486 13.50 26.14 10.11
C PHE A 486 14.93 26.52 9.71
N GLY A 487 15.45 25.87 8.67
CA GLY A 487 16.75 26.14 8.08
C GLY A 487 16.62 27.05 6.85
N HIS A 488 17.39 28.13 6.84
CA HIS A 488 17.45 29.11 5.74
C HIS A 488 18.72 28.83 4.95
N GLN A 489 18.59 28.16 3.80
CA GLN A 489 19.71 27.84 2.93
C GLN A 489 20.03 29.03 2.03
N GLY A 490 21.31 29.37 1.92
CA GLY A 490 21.71 30.54 1.15
C GLY A 490 23.21 30.77 1.13
N GLU A 491 23.58 31.98 0.71
CA GLU A 491 24.95 32.44 0.63
C GLU A 491 25.11 33.80 1.30
N LEU A 492 26.18 33.97 2.08
CA LEU A 492 26.53 35.27 2.63
C LEU A 492 27.23 36.11 1.55
N GLN A 493 26.61 37.20 1.11
CA GLN A 493 27.18 38.06 0.06
C GLN A 493 28.17 39.08 0.63
N GLU A 494 27.88 39.60 1.83
CA GLU A 494 28.67 40.65 2.46
C GLU A 494 28.86 40.37 3.95
N GLY A 495 30.02 40.72 4.49
CA GLY A 495 30.32 40.70 5.92
C GLY A 495 30.67 39.35 6.54
N GLU A 496 30.36 39.22 7.82
CA GLU A 496 30.52 38.00 8.64
C GLU A 496 29.28 37.86 9.53
N LEU A 497 28.65 36.68 9.53
CA LEU A 497 27.49 36.38 10.36
C LEU A 497 27.88 35.35 11.42
N ARG A 498 27.51 35.59 12.68
CA ARG A 498 27.88 34.76 13.84
C ARG A 498 26.64 34.24 14.58
N ILE A 499 26.81 33.13 15.30
CA ILE A 499 25.78 32.69 16.26
C ILE A 499 25.59 33.78 17.32
N GLY A 500 24.34 34.12 17.58
CA GLY A 500 23.94 35.17 18.52
C GLY A 500 23.63 36.52 17.88
N ASP A 501 24.00 36.75 16.63
CA ASP A 501 23.70 37.98 15.90
C ASP A 501 22.19 38.20 15.76
N VAL A 502 21.79 39.47 15.74
CA VAL A 502 20.42 39.89 15.50
C VAL A 502 20.32 40.38 14.06
N VAL A 503 19.41 39.78 13.30
CA VAL A 503 19.19 40.03 11.87
C VAL A 503 17.78 40.50 11.59
N VAL A 504 17.65 41.37 10.60
CA VAL A 504 16.39 41.65 9.92
C VAL A 504 16.14 40.53 8.93
N ALA A 505 15.09 39.73 9.16
CA ALA A 505 14.67 38.64 8.29
C ALA A 505 13.52 39.10 7.39
N ARG A 506 13.72 39.13 6.07
CA ARG A 506 12.75 39.64 5.09
C ARG A 506 12.50 38.62 3.98
N VAL A 507 11.24 38.22 3.82
CA VAL A 507 10.80 37.35 2.72
C VAL A 507 10.64 38.14 1.43
N ASP A 508 10.95 37.53 0.28
CA ASP A 508 10.57 38.04 -1.03
C ASP A 508 9.04 38.00 -1.16
N THR A 509 8.42 39.16 -0.96
CA THR A 509 6.96 39.29 -0.97
C THR A 509 6.34 39.01 -2.35
N HIS A 510 7.10 39.20 -3.43
CA HIS A 510 6.59 38.95 -4.78
C HIS A 510 6.50 37.45 -5.05
N LEU A 511 7.57 36.69 -4.76
CA LEU A 511 7.56 35.23 -4.87
C LEU A 511 6.55 34.60 -3.90
N ARG A 512 6.48 35.09 -2.66
CA ARG A 512 5.49 34.65 -1.68
C ARG A 512 4.07 34.84 -2.19
N ALA A 513 3.75 36.01 -2.74
CA ALA A 513 2.42 36.29 -3.25
C ALA A 513 2.05 35.35 -4.41
N LYS A 514 2.94 35.13 -5.39
CA LYS A 514 2.69 34.17 -6.49
C LYS A 514 2.45 32.75 -5.96
N THR A 515 3.28 32.30 -5.03
CA THR A 515 3.15 30.98 -4.40
C THR A 515 1.83 30.83 -3.64
N MET A 516 1.42 31.85 -2.87
CA MET A 516 0.13 31.87 -2.16
C MET A 516 -1.07 31.77 -3.12
N ARG A 517 -1.01 32.43 -4.29
CA ARG A 517 -2.07 32.32 -5.31
C ARG A 517 -2.19 30.91 -5.83
N ASN A 518 -1.06 30.32 -6.24
CA ASN A 518 -1.01 28.94 -6.73
C ASN A 518 -1.50 27.96 -5.66
N HIS A 519 -1.08 28.11 -4.40
CA HIS A 519 -1.50 27.24 -3.30
C HIS A 519 -3.00 27.32 -3.05
N SER A 520 -3.53 28.55 -3.02
CA SER A 520 -4.95 28.77 -2.78
C SER A 520 -5.80 28.20 -3.92
N ALA A 521 -5.32 28.30 -5.17
CA ALA A 521 -5.96 27.67 -6.31
C ALA A 521 -5.89 26.14 -6.28
N THR A 522 -4.84 25.54 -5.69
CA THR A 522 -4.76 24.07 -5.51
C THR A 522 -5.95 23.53 -4.74
N HIS A 523 -6.39 24.20 -3.67
CA HIS A 523 -7.56 23.80 -2.88
C HIS A 523 -8.87 23.86 -3.67
N LEU A 524 -9.06 24.93 -4.46
CA LEU A 524 -10.23 25.07 -5.33
C LEU A 524 -10.21 24.05 -6.46
N LEU A 525 -9.03 23.80 -7.05
CA LEU A 525 -8.82 22.77 -8.08
C LEU A 525 -9.16 21.38 -7.54
N HIS A 526 -8.68 21.03 -6.35
CA HIS A 526 -8.95 19.73 -5.74
C HIS A 526 -10.46 19.51 -5.53
N LYS A 527 -11.15 20.53 -4.98
CA LYS A 527 -12.60 20.54 -4.83
C LYS A 527 -13.33 20.38 -6.17
N ALA A 528 -12.94 21.15 -7.20
CA ALA A 528 -13.54 21.08 -8.53
C ALA A 528 -13.31 19.71 -9.21
N LEU A 529 -12.12 19.12 -9.08
CA LEU A 529 -11.82 17.78 -9.61
C LEU A 529 -12.75 16.73 -9.00
N ARG A 530 -13.00 16.77 -7.69
CA ARG A 530 -13.92 15.85 -7.02
C ARG A 530 -15.36 16.03 -7.47
N GLU A 531 -15.81 17.26 -7.67
CA GLU A 531 -17.19 17.53 -8.12
C GLU A 531 -17.43 17.15 -9.58
N VAL A 532 -16.41 17.26 -10.45
CA VAL A 532 -16.52 16.91 -11.86
C VAL A 532 -16.35 15.42 -12.09
N LEU A 533 -15.38 14.79 -11.41
CA LEU A 533 -14.98 13.41 -11.68
C LEU A 533 -15.56 12.41 -10.69
N GLY A 534 -15.81 12.81 -9.44
CA GLY A 534 -16.34 11.97 -8.37
C GLY A 534 -15.43 11.89 -7.13
N ASP A 535 -15.97 11.31 -6.06
CA ASP A 535 -15.33 11.26 -4.74
C ASP A 535 -14.07 10.38 -4.64
N HIS A 536 -13.80 9.56 -5.66
CA HIS A 536 -12.60 8.73 -5.75
C HIS A 536 -11.33 9.54 -6.04
N VAL A 537 -11.45 10.81 -6.42
CA VAL A 537 -10.32 11.72 -6.59
C VAL A 537 -9.68 11.99 -5.24
N GLN A 538 -8.43 11.54 -5.08
CA GLN A 538 -7.60 11.75 -3.91
C GLN A 538 -6.25 12.30 -4.36
N GLN A 539 -5.72 13.29 -3.64
CA GLN A 539 -4.36 13.78 -3.84
C GLN A 539 -3.33 12.64 -3.64
N LYS A 540 -2.36 12.55 -4.57
CA LYS A 540 -1.20 11.64 -4.51
C LYS A 540 0.14 12.38 -4.59
N GLY A 541 0.12 13.67 -4.91
CA GLY A 541 1.29 14.52 -4.97
C GLY A 541 0.89 15.96 -5.23
N SER A 542 1.66 16.91 -4.69
CA SER A 542 1.47 18.33 -4.93
C SER A 542 2.82 19.02 -5.02
N LEU A 543 2.92 20.00 -5.91
CA LEU A 543 3.99 21.00 -5.95
C LEU A 543 3.33 22.36 -6.18
N VAL A 544 3.73 23.34 -5.39
CA VAL A 544 3.26 24.71 -5.48
C VAL A 544 4.49 25.62 -5.36
N ASP A 545 4.83 26.27 -6.47
CA ASP A 545 5.87 27.28 -6.54
C ASP A 545 5.32 28.60 -7.08
N ALA A 546 6.20 29.58 -7.33
CA ALA A 546 5.81 30.89 -7.83
C ALA A 546 5.32 30.85 -9.29
N ASP A 547 5.62 29.80 -10.04
CA ASP A 547 5.34 29.72 -11.48
C ASP A 547 4.09 28.88 -11.74
N LYS A 548 3.90 27.79 -11.00
CA LYS A 548 2.76 26.89 -11.19
C LYS A 548 2.33 26.15 -9.93
N THR A 549 1.14 25.57 -10.01
CA THR A 549 0.72 24.43 -9.19
C THR A 549 0.68 23.18 -10.05
N ARG A 550 1.14 22.07 -9.48
CA ARG A 550 1.08 20.72 -10.06
C ARG A 550 0.39 19.82 -9.06
N PHE A 551 -0.72 19.23 -9.49
CA PHE A 551 -1.58 18.42 -8.65
C PHE A 551 -1.74 17.02 -9.22
N ASP A 552 -1.31 16.02 -8.46
CA ASP A 552 -1.42 14.62 -8.82
C ASP A 552 -2.57 13.97 -8.06
N PHE A 553 -3.46 13.28 -8.77
CA PHE A 553 -4.67 12.72 -8.19
C PHE A 553 -5.05 11.35 -8.76
N THR A 554 -5.80 10.57 -7.98
CA THR A 554 -6.34 9.28 -8.43
C THR A 554 -7.46 9.47 -9.42
N HIS A 555 -7.23 9.02 -10.64
CA HIS A 555 -8.24 8.93 -11.67
C HIS A 555 -7.68 8.06 -12.82
N THR A 556 -8.51 7.27 -13.48
CA THR A 556 -7.99 6.23 -14.38
C THR A 556 -7.98 6.64 -15.85
N ALA A 557 -8.77 7.64 -16.25
CA ALA A 557 -8.91 8.07 -17.65
C ALA A 557 -8.32 9.47 -17.90
N PRO A 558 -7.89 9.80 -19.14
CA PRO A 558 -7.61 11.15 -19.58
C PRO A 558 -8.76 12.13 -19.27
N LEU A 559 -8.47 13.38 -18.93
CA LEU A 559 -9.51 14.39 -18.75
C LEU A 559 -9.96 14.80 -20.14
N THR A 560 -11.26 14.73 -20.38
CA THR A 560 -11.83 15.26 -21.61
C THR A 560 -11.70 16.78 -21.61
N LYS A 561 -11.67 17.38 -22.81
CA LYS A 561 -11.66 18.84 -22.97
C LYS A 561 -12.84 19.52 -22.25
N ALA A 562 -13.99 18.83 -22.19
CA ALA A 562 -15.18 19.32 -21.50
C ALA A 562 -15.01 19.32 -19.98
N GLU A 563 -14.40 18.27 -19.41
CA GLU A 563 -14.09 18.21 -17.97
C GLU A 563 -13.07 19.28 -17.59
N ILE A 564 -12.00 19.46 -18.38
CA ILE A 564 -11.01 20.52 -18.14
C ILE A 564 -11.68 21.89 -18.14
N ALA A 565 -12.49 22.20 -19.15
CA ALA A 565 -13.20 23.48 -19.23
C ALA A 565 -14.14 23.69 -18.04
N ARG A 566 -14.84 22.64 -17.60
CA ARG A 566 -15.74 22.70 -16.44
C ARG A 566 -14.97 22.94 -15.13
N ILE A 567 -13.83 22.25 -14.94
CA ILE A 567 -12.96 22.46 -13.77
C ILE A 567 -12.46 23.91 -13.75
N GLU A 568 -11.95 24.43 -14.87
CA GLU A 568 -11.50 25.81 -14.97
C GLU A 568 -12.62 26.82 -14.68
N GLN A 569 -13.83 26.58 -15.19
CA GLN A 569 -14.99 27.43 -14.93
C GLN A 569 -15.35 27.46 -13.44
N MET A 570 -15.35 26.30 -12.77
CA MET A 570 -15.67 26.21 -11.34
C MET A 570 -14.65 26.94 -10.48
N VAL A 571 -13.35 26.73 -10.74
CA VAL A 571 -12.28 27.42 -10.01
C VAL A 571 -12.34 28.94 -10.23
N ASN A 572 -12.49 29.40 -11.48
CA ASN A 572 -12.59 30.83 -11.76
C ASN A 572 -13.89 31.45 -11.19
N HIS A 573 -14.98 30.70 -11.09
CA HIS A 573 -16.21 31.18 -10.44
C HIS A 573 -16.00 31.44 -8.94
N GLU A 574 -15.34 30.52 -8.24
CA GLU A 574 -14.95 30.69 -6.83
C GLU A 574 -14.03 31.90 -6.63
N ILE A 575 -13.08 32.11 -7.55
CA ILE A 575 -12.20 33.28 -7.56
C ILE A 575 -13.00 34.57 -7.71
N LEU A 576 -13.91 34.64 -8.68
CA LEU A 576 -14.75 35.82 -8.94
C LEU A 576 -15.71 36.14 -7.79
N THR A 577 -16.12 35.12 -7.01
CA THR A 577 -16.97 35.32 -5.82
C THR A 577 -16.23 36.12 -4.73
N ASN A 578 -14.90 36.10 -4.74
CA ASN A 578 -14.03 36.88 -3.86
C ASN A 578 -14.36 36.72 -2.36
N THR A 579 -14.61 35.49 -1.92
CA THR A 579 -14.91 35.15 -0.53
C THR A 579 -13.66 35.33 0.33
N ALA A 580 -13.83 35.72 1.60
CA ALA A 580 -12.73 35.80 2.55
C ALA A 580 -12.24 34.39 2.91
N THR A 581 -10.93 34.21 3.00
CA THR A 581 -10.33 32.97 3.50
C THR A 581 -10.29 33.00 5.02
N ALA A 582 -10.47 31.84 5.65
CA ALA A 582 -10.42 31.71 7.10
C ALA A 582 -9.48 30.56 7.49
N ALA A 583 -8.73 30.75 8.57
CA ALA A 583 -7.85 29.73 9.10
C ALA A 583 -8.00 29.65 10.62
N ASN A 584 -8.28 28.44 11.13
CA ASN A 584 -8.51 28.20 12.54
C ASN A 584 -7.65 27.03 13.02
N VAL A 585 -6.94 27.21 14.13
CA VAL A 585 -6.20 26.12 14.79
C VAL A 585 -7.09 25.51 15.86
N MET A 586 -7.44 24.23 15.69
CA MET A 586 -8.33 23.49 16.60
C MET A 586 -7.84 22.06 16.83
N ALA A 587 -8.48 21.35 17.76
CA ALA A 587 -8.20 19.93 17.98
C ALA A 587 -8.60 19.10 16.76
N LEU A 588 -7.88 18.01 16.49
CA LEU A 588 -8.13 17.14 15.34
C LEU A 588 -9.57 16.61 15.31
N GLU A 589 -10.13 16.20 16.45
CA GLU A 589 -11.50 15.72 16.56
C GLU A 589 -12.53 16.80 16.19
N ASP A 590 -12.28 18.05 16.57
CA ASP A 590 -13.18 19.16 16.23
C ASP A 590 -13.07 19.53 14.76
N ALA A 591 -11.86 19.48 14.19
CA ALA A 591 -11.66 19.67 12.76
C ALA A 591 -12.45 18.66 11.92
N GLN A 592 -12.47 17.38 12.33
CA GLN A 592 -13.26 16.33 11.66
C GLN A 592 -14.76 16.64 11.68
N LYS A 593 -15.29 17.16 12.80
CA LYS A 593 -16.70 17.57 12.92
C LYS A 593 -17.07 18.72 11.99
N THR A 594 -16.11 19.56 11.58
CA THR A 594 -16.37 20.67 10.64
C THR A 594 -16.54 20.21 9.19
N GLY A 595 -16.32 18.93 8.90
CA GLY A 595 -16.29 18.39 7.54
C GLY A 595 -15.01 18.74 6.77
N ALA A 596 -13.97 19.21 7.47
CA ALA A 596 -12.68 19.50 6.85
C ALA A 596 -12.07 18.23 6.27
N MET A 597 -11.65 18.30 5.01
CA MET A 597 -11.00 17.18 4.35
C MET A 597 -9.62 16.94 4.95
N MET A 598 -9.36 15.69 5.28
CA MET A 598 -8.03 15.20 5.62
C MET A 598 -7.39 14.60 4.36
N LEU A 599 -6.14 14.94 4.11
CA LEU A 599 -5.35 14.33 3.04
C LEU A 599 -4.95 12.92 3.47
N PHE A 600 -5.27 11.95 2.61
CA PHE A 600 -5.04 10.55 2.88
C PHE A 600 -3.54 10.22 2.93
N GLY A 601 -3.07 9.66 4.05
CA GLY A 601 -1.67 9.23 4.24
C GLY A 601 -0.80 10.19 5.06
N GLU A 602 -1.31 11.37 5.42
CA GLU A 602 -0.61 12.32 6.28
C GLU A 602 -0.78 11.97 7.77
N LYS A 603 0.26 12.21 8.57
CA LYS A 603 0.19 12.14 10.04
C LYS A 603 -0.13 13.52 10.60
N TYR A 604 -1.24 13.63 11.31
CA TYR A 604 -1.67 14.88 11.94
C TYR A 604 -1.31 14.91 13.42
N GLY A 605 -0.89 16.07 13.93
CA GLY A 605 -0.72 16.31 15.36
C GLY A 605 -2.06 16.50 16.07
N GLU A 606 -2.02 16.65 17.40
CA GLU A 606 -3.22 16.86 18.24
C GLU A 606 -4.00 18.13 17.87
N ARG A 607 -3.28 19.16 17.41
CA ARG A 607 -3.84 20.41 16.90
C ARG A 607 -3.54 20.56 15.42
N VAL A 608 -4.56 20.93 14.66
CA VAL A 608 -4.47 21.11 13.20
C VAL A 608 -5.00 22.47 12.78
N ARG A 609 -4.46 22.99 11.68
CA ARG A 609 -4.93 24.23 11.05
C ARG A 609 -5.92 23.89 9.95
N VAL A 610 -7.19 24.21 10.20
CA VAL A 610 -8.28 24.10 9.22
C VAL A 610 -8.32 25.37 8.40
N LEU A 611 -8.26 25.22 7.08
CA LEU A 611 -8.29 26.33 6.13
C LEU A 611 -9.56 26.25 5.30
N GLU A 612 -10.23 27.40 5.17
CA GLU A 612 -11.42 27.59 4.35
C GLU A 612 -11.10 28.58 3.23
N ILE A 613 -11.28 28.15 1.97
CA ILE A 613 -11.08 28.94 0.75
C ILE A 613 -12.26 28.67 -0.17
N GLY A 614 -13.15 29.65 -0.32
CA GLY A 614 -14.38 29.46 -1.10
C GLY A 614 -15.19 28.28 -0.57
N SER A 615 -15.56 27.36 -1.46
CA SER A 615 -16.23 26.10 -1.11
C SER A 615 -15.29 24.99 -0.60
N SER A 616 -13.97 25.21 -0.56
CA SER A 616 -13.01 24.22 -0.06
C SER A 616 -12.73 24.40 1.44
N LYS A 617 -12.65 23.28 2.16
CA LYS A 617 -12.31 23.21 3.59
C LYS A 617 -11.37 22.03 3.83
N GLU A 618 -10.10 22.31 4.14
CA GLU A 618 -9.04 21.29 4.22
C GLU A 618 -8.08 21.56 5.37
N LEU A 619 -7.40 20.51 5.85
CA LEU A 619 -6.26 20.69 6.76
C LEU A 619 -5.03 21.16 5.99
N CYS A 620 -4.59 22.39 6.24
CA CYS A 620 -3.45 22.96 5.52
C CYS A 620 -2.60 23.89 6.39
N GLY A 621 -1.29 23.60 6.43
CA GLY A 621 -0.27 24.41 7.10
C GLY A 621 0.34 25.51 6.22
N GLY A 622 -0.03 25.60 4.94
CA GLY A 622 0.57 26.53 3.98
C GLY A 622 0.16 28.00 4.16
N THR A 623 0.78 28.86 3.35
CA THR A 623 0.41 30.27 3.24
C THR A 623 -0.61 30.48 2.12
N HIS A 624 -1.65 31.28 2.39
CA HIS A 624 -2.77 31.46 1.47
C HIS A 624 -3.20 32.91 1.34
N VAL A 625 -3.81 33.23 0.21
CA VAL A 625 -4.44 34.52 -0.06
C VAL A 625 -5.49 34.88 0.99
N LYS A 626 -5.77 36.18 1.17
CA LYS A 626 -6.77 36.66 2.13
C LYS A 626 -8.20 36.54 1.60
N ARG A 627 -8.37 36.62 0.28
CA ARG A 627 -9.64 36.39 -0.40
C ARG A 627 -9.44 35.63 -1.69
N THR A 628 -10.43 34.84 -2.11
CA THR A 628 -10.32 34.05 -3.35
C THR A 628 -10.03 34.92 -4.59
N GLY A 629 -10.49 36.17 -4.60
CA GLY A 629 -10.21 37.12 -5.69
C GLY A 629 -8.74 37.50 -5.84
N ASP A 630 -7.94 37.40 -4.77
CA ASP A 630 -6.49 37.72 -4.81
C ASP A 630 -5.70 36.68 -5.63
N ILE A 631 -6.30 35.52 -5.94
CA ILE A 631 -5.75 34.50 -6.86
C ILE A 631 -5.63 35.06 -8.29
N GLY A 632 -6.57 35.92 -8.70
CA GLY A 632 -6.63 36.52 -10.04
C GLY A 632 -7.35 35.63 -11.06
N SER A 633 -6.61 35.01 -11.97
CA SER A 633 -7.13 34.05 -12.94
C SER A 633 -6.55 32.66 -12.68
N PHE A 634 -7.21 31.61 -13.17
CA PHE A 634 -6.73 30.23 -13.09
C PHE A 634 -6.83 29.56 -14.47
N LYS A 635 -5.79 28.85 -14.88
CA LYS A 635 -5.74 28.11 -16.14
C LYS A 635 -4.98 26.81 -16.01
N ILE A 636 -5.56 25.71 -16.50
CA ILE A 636 -4.86 24.43 -16.66
C ILE A 636 -4.02 24.52 -17.93
N THR A 637 -2.71 24.34 -17.79
CA THR A 637 -1.73 24.42 -18.89
C THR A 637 -1.42 23.06 -19.45
N SER A 638 -1.42 22.02 -18.61
CA SER A 638 -1.19 20.67 -19.06
C SER A 638 -1.91 19.65 -18.19
N GLU A 639 -2.15 18.51 -18.80
CA GLU A 639 -2.72 17.34 -18.16
C GLU A 639 -2.01 16.10 -18.72
N GLY A 640 -1.66 15.15 -17.85
CA GLY A 640 -1.04 13.90 -18.28
C GLY A 640 -1.15 12.76 -17.26
N GLY A 641 -0.87 11.53 -17.70
CA GLY A 641 -0.69 10.39 -16.81
C GLY A 641 0.73 10.35 -16.24
N VAL A 642 0.88 10.21 -14.92
CA VAL A 642 2.18 10.10 -14.25
C VAL A 642 2.51 8.65 -13.92
N ALA A 643 1.49 7.92 -13.49
CA ALA A 643 1.54 6.50 -13.23
C ALA A 643 0.16 5.92 -13.55
N ALA A 644 0.04 4.60 -13.55
CA ALA A 644 -1.25 3.99 -13.75
C ALA A 644 -2.22 4.34 -12.61
N GLY A 645 -3.41 4.83 -12.97
CA GLY A 645 -4.41 5.33 -12.01
C GLY A 645 -4.09 6.69 -11.40
N ILE A 646 -3.00 7.35 -11.80
CA ILE A 646 -2.59 8.67 -11.29
C ILE A 646 -2.43 9.65 -12.44
N ARG A 647 -3.14 10.77 -12.32
CA ARG A 647 -3.22 11.85 -13.30
C ARG A 647 -2.59 13.08 -12.68
N ARG A 648 -1.99 13.91 -13.53
CA ARG A 648 -1.40 15.19 -13.15
C ARG A 648 -2.08 16.29 -13.94
N VAL A 649 -2.41 17.35 -13.23
CA VAL A 649 -2.76 18.64 -13.81
C VAL A 649 -1.68 19.63 -13.40
N GLU A 650 -1.15 20.38 -14.37
CA GLU A 650 -0.40 21.60 -14.09
C GLU A 650 -1.27 22.80 -14.44
N ALA A 651 -1.26 23.80 -13.57
CA ALA A 651 -2.04 25.00 -13.71
C ALA A 651 -1.26 26.21 -13.21
N VAL A 652 -1.63 27.38 -13.72
CA VAL A 652 -1.02 28.67 -13.39
C VAL A 652 -2.09 29.66 -12.94
N THR A 653 -1.67 30.65 -12.15
CA THR A 653 -2.56 31.68 -11.61
C THR A 653 -2.07 33.10 -11.85
N GLY A 654 -2.97 34.06 -11.74
CA GLY A 654 -2.67 35.49 -11.84
C GLY A 654 -2.04 35.85 -13.19
N THR A 655 -0.96 36.63 -13.15
CA THR A 655 -0.26 37.09 -14.37
C THR A 655 0.40 35.97 -15.15
N ASN A 656 0.75 34.84 -14.51
CA ASN A 656 1.35 33.68 -15.19
C ASN A 656 0.41 33.03 -16.21
N VAL A 657 -0.88 33.40 -16.23
CA VAL A 657 -1.84 32.95 -17.26
C VAL A 657 -1.63 33.72 -18.58
N MET A 658 -1.02 34.90 -18.53
CA MET A 658 -0.76 35.75 -19.70
C MET A 658 0.60 35.49 -20.35
N ASP A 659 1.50 34.83 -19.61
CA ASP A 659 2.82 34.39 -20.04
C ASP A 659 2.72 33.01 -20.73
#